data_AF-A0A955NI76-F1
#
_entry.id   AF-A0A955NI76-F1
#
_cell.length_a   1.000
_cell.length_b   1.000
_cell.length_c   1.000
_cell.angle_alpha   90.00
_cell.angle_beta   90.00
_cell.angle_gamma   90.00
#
_symmetry.space_group_name_H-M   'P 1'
#
loop_
_entity.id
_entity.type
_entity.pdbx_description
1 polymer ?
#
loop_
_entity_poly.entity_id
_entity_poly.type
_entity_poly.pdbx_seq_one_letter_code
_entity_poly.pdbx_strand_id
1 'polypeptide(L)'
;GIWTSEESTLDIESGCLIEGNHCQDGGGIYKDGVTGTVKISNSTIADNTGTLTGGGVVLEGGNFSLREGAVVSGNVAERGGGIYMFDGYLTFNDTLVRNNRAEGPTSARRGGGLFIADGYASFFNNTVFQANEAIDGGGIFSYATTTIGDATFEGNHALGEGGAIWSSGDFDFEGPAVVSNNTAGSDGGGIYSIGLNLAFWESTLSGNRAGRSGGGIWSGSQNLSINQATITGNTASGDEADEGGGGVFIEIGSANLMGESEIANNSADGILGSGGGVLLLYGDLTVSASCVIDNNSANRSGGGVEIVDGMATFNQTYIRDNDVDGKAGIPNPGNGGGVHISGDFLTATFNDCVVENNVAASEGGGLWNQTNTVLNFNGGRIVSNTSNSGGGTINDGGGGVFNNGGVVLVSAGLSPTTIMGNRALEDNGSGGGILSVGGGVGLTDAIVMGNQAVGKGGGILTIGGGMSSEQCIFEGNVAGDGGGAVEVYNAEAIIRKNTFAIGTNTPTELAIDLTPSDDNATINSSTVEFNSKRVLYDGTVNTLAILGLNGNDQFNVDPSPDTSILIRGDSPVVGNPGVPPGDGLNLDLTGLTKTSYTQGSSAGNGTFSFGGDAMPVSFMSIESATVPGVYDFGDAPDSYQTLAASNGPRHGFNPLGPILGSHTDYEADGQPTTNADGDNVTGDVDDEDGVAIPFAIVTGATATFDVFSALGGVVEFYFDFDQ
;
A
#
# COMPACT_ATOMS: atom_id res chain seq x y z
N GLY A 1 -38.01 -34.06 -27.63
CA GLY A 1 -37.74 -32.68 -28.03
C GLY A 1 -38.05 -32.40 -29.49
N ILE A 2 -37.61 -31.23 -29.94
CA ILE A 2 -37.65 -30.75 -31.32
C ILE A 2 -36.27 -30.99 -31.95
N TRP A 3 -36.22 -31.48 -33.18
CA TRP A 3 -34.99 -31.55 -33.97
C TRP A 3 -35.10 -30.60 -35.16
N THR A 4 -34.06 -29.80 -35.41
CA THR A 4 -33.98 -28.93 -36.58
C THR A 4 -32.81 -29.36 -37.47
N SER A 5 -33.05 -29.49 -38.77
CA SER A 5 -32.00 -29.80 -39.74
C SER A 5 -31.08 -28.61 -40.00
N GLU A 6 -29.95 -28.87 -40.68
CA GLU A 6 -28.88 -27.91 -40.98
C GLU A 6 -29.35 -26.53 -41.51
N GLU A 7 -30.33 -26.49 -42.41
CA GLU A 7 -30.82 -25.25 -43.04
C GLU A 7 -32.12 -24.71 -42.38
N SER A 8 -32.65 -25.42 -41.38
CA SER A 8 -33.95 -25.08 -40.80
C SER A 8 -33.90 -23.78 -40.01
N THR A 9 -34.95 -22.96 -40.17
CA THR A 9 -35.23 -21.84 -39.27
C THR A 9 -36.42 -22.19 -38.40
N LEU A 10 -36.26 -22.01 -37.08
CA LEU A 10 -37.30 -22.24 -36.08
C LEU A 10 -37.46 -21.00 -35.23
N ASP A 11 -38.68 -20.49 -35.13
CA ASP A 11 -39.04 -19.41 -34.21
C ASP A 11 -40.12 -19.92 -33.25
N ILE A 12 -39.83 -19.87 -31.95
CA ILE A 12 -40.74 -20.28 -30.88
C ILE A 12 -41.04 -19.03 -30.06
N GLU A 13 -42.31 -18.67 -30.02
CA GLU A 13 -42.79 -17.45 -29.40
C GLU A 13 -44.05 -17.74 -28.56
N SER A 14 -44.46 -16.76 -27.75
CA SER A 14 -45.79 -16.71 -27.14
C SER A 14 -46.09 -17.81 -26.10
N GLY A 15 -45.16 -18.04 -25.15
CA GLY A 15 -45.44 -18.86 -23.96
C GLY A 15 -45.42 -20.36 -24.22
N CYS A 16 -44.63 -20.83 -25.20
CA CYS A 16 -44.46 -22.26 -25.42
C CYS A 16 -43.71 -22.92 -24.26
N LEU A 17 -44.05 -24.17 -23.98
CA LEU A 17 -43.41 -25.01 -22.97
C LEU A 17 -42.92 -26.30 -23.61
N ILE A 18 -41.60 -26.52 -23.54
CA ILE A 18 -40.92 -27.73 -24.03
C ILE A 18 -40.40 -28.47 -22.79
N GLU A 19 -41.14 -29.50 -22.36
CA GLU A 19 -40.87 -30.14 -21.07
C GLU A 19 -40.92 -31.67 -21.07
N GLY A 20 -40.23 -32.27 -20.09
CA GLY A 20 -40.33 -33.69 -19.76
C GLY A 20 -39.81 -34.64 -20.83
N ASN A 21 -38.99 -34.15 -21.76
CA ASN A 21 -38.44 -34.96 -22.83
C ASN A 21 -37.18 -35.69 -22.38
N HIS A 22 -36.98 -36.90 -22.91
CA HIS A 22 -35.80 -37.72 -22.61
C HIS A 22 -35.18 -38.25 -23.91
N CYS A 23 -33.91 -37.94 -24.14
CA CYS A 23 -33.13 -38.49 -25.26
C CYS A 23 -31.65 -38.58 -24.87
N GLN A 24 -30.80 -39.04 -25.79
CA GLN A 24 -29.37 -39.07 -25.57
C GLN A 24 -28.76 -37.66 -25.58
N ASP A 25 -29.09 -36.88 -26.60
CA ASP A 25 -28.58 -35.53 -26.84
C ASP A 25 -29.75 -34.58 -27.16
N GLY A 26 -29.83 -33.44 -26.47
CA GLY A 26 -30.81 -32.39 -26.74
C GLY A 26 -32.22 -32.74 -26.28
N GLY A 27 -32.42 -32.92 -24.96
CA GLY A 27 -33.69 -33.35 -24.36
C GLY A 27 -34.87 -32.56 -24.92
N GLY A 28 -34.78 -31.24 -24.82
CA GLY A 28 -35.77 -30.29 -25.34
C GLY A 28 -35.60 -29.98 -26.83
N ILE A 29 -34.43 -29.49 -27.25
CA ILE A 29 -34.14 -29.07 -28.63
C ILE A 29 -32.78 -29.59 -29.06
N TYR A 30 -32.69 -30.13 -30.27
CA TYR A 30 -31.45 -30.43 -30.96
C TYR A 30 -31.36 -29.61 -32.23
N LYS A 31 -30.40 -28.68 -32.29
CA LYS A 31 -30.07 -27.92 -33.49
C LYS A 31 -28.85 -28.52 -34.19
N ASP A 32 -29.11 -29.11 -35.35
CA ASP A 32 -28.09 -29.61 -36.27
C ASP A 32 -27.62 -28.51 -37.24
N GLY A 33 -26.35 -28.58 -37.62
CA GLY A 33 -25.72 -27.87 -38.74
C GLY A 33 -25.51 -26.35 -38.60
N VAL A 34 -24.69 -25.81 -39.52
CA VAL A 34 -24.01 -24.52 -39.35
C VAL A 34 -24.73 -23.28 -39.91
N THR A 35 -25.84 -23.45 -40.65
CA THR A 35 -26.50 -22.31 -41.36
C THR A 35 -27.89 -21.95 -40.81
N GLY A 36 -28.61 -22.89 -40.24
CA GLY A 36 -29.95 -22.70 -39.68
C GLY A 36 -29.97 -21.77 -38.46
N THR A 37 -31.15 -21.26 -38.13
CA THR A 37 -31.36 -20.32 -37.02
C THR A 37 -32.50 -20.78 -36.12
N VAL A 38 -32.27 -20.81 -34.80
CA VAL A 38 -33.32 -21.06 -33.80
C VAL A 38 -33.47 -19.83 -32.91
N LYS A 39 -34.71 -19.35 -32.74
CA LYS A 39 -35.04 -18.25 -31.84
C LYS A 39 -36.12 -18.68 -30.87
N ILE A 40 -35.92 -18.40 -29.59
CA ILE A 40 -36.84 -18.72 -28.51
C ILE A 40 -37.15 -17.42 -27.77
N SER A 41 -38.42 -17.01 -27.78
CA SER A 41 -38.88 -15.75 -27.19
C SER A 41 -40.02 -16.01 -26.22
N ASN A 42 -39.93 -15.48 -25.00
CA ASN A 42 -40.98 -15.58 -23.97
C ASN A 42 -41.54 -17.02 -23.82
N SER A 43 -40.66 -18.01 -23.75
CA SER A 43 -40.99 -19.44 -23.77
C SER A 43 -40.04 -20.21 -22.86
N THR A 44 -40.44 -21.41 -22.43
CA THR A 44 -39.73 -22.21 -21.42
C THR A 44 -39.29 -23.57 -21.96
N ILE A 45 -38.03 -23.93 -21.72
CA ILE A 45 -37.44 -25.26 -21.95
C ILE A 45 -37.14 -25.84 -20.57
N ALA A 46 -37.94 -26.78 -20.08
CA ALA A 46 -37.86 -27.23 -18.70
C ALA A 46 -37.89 -28.73 -18.47
N ASP A 47 -37.21 -29.19 -17.41
CA ASP A 47 -37.31 -30.57 -16.92
C ASP A 47 -37.06 -31.63 -18.01
N ASN A 48 -36.18 -31.31 -18.97
CA ASN A 48 -35.77 -32.24 -20.01
C ASN A 48 -34.46 -32.94 -19.60
N THR A 49 -34.24 -34.13 -20.14
CA THR A 49 -33.07 -34.94 -19.85
C THR A 49 -32.38 -35.36 -21.15
N GLY A 50 -31.11 -34.98 -21.28
CA GLY A 50 -30.18 -35.52 -22.27
C GLY A 50 -29.23 -36.47 -21.55
N THR A 51 -29.19 -37.75 -21.86
CA THR A 51 -28.31 -38.67 -21.09
C THR A 51 -26.83 -38.37 -21.26
N LEU A 52 -26.43 -37.63 -22.31
CA LEU A 52 -25.04 -37.26 -22.57
C LEU A 52 -24.86 -35.73 -22.68
N THR A 53 -25.52 -35.07 -23.63
CA THR A 53 -25.34 -33.62 -23.83
C THR A 53 -26.65 -32.85 -23.88
N GLY A 54 -26.62 -31.62 -23.36
CA GLY A 54 -27.67 -30.62 -23.54
C GLY A 54 -29.02 -31.09 -23.03
N GLY A 55 -29.24 -31.01 -21.72
CA GLY A 55 -30.48 -31.48 -21.12
C GLY A 55 -31.69 -30.76 -21.72
N GLY A 56 -31.59 -29.44 -21.85
CA GLY A 56 -32.56 -28.62 -22.57
C GLY A 56 -32.25 -28.49 -24.05
N VAL A 57 -31.04 -28.05 -24.39
CA VAL A 57 -30.67 -27.69 -25.78
C VAL A 57 -29.30 -28.25 -26.16
N VAL A 58 -29.18 -28.80 -27.37
CA VAL A 58 -27.90 -29.03 -28.07
C VAL A 58 -27.81 -28.13 -29.29
N LEU A 59 -26.64 -27.51 -29.49
CA LEU A 59 -26.28 -26.70 -30.64
C LEU A 59 -25.00 -27.22 -31.30
N GLU A 60 -25.10 -27.73 -32.54
CA GLU A 60 -23.94 -28.21 -33.33
C GLU A 60 -23.45 -27.19 -34.39
N GLY A 61 -23.92 -25.96 -34.33
CA GLY A 61 -23.54 -24.89 -35.25
C GLY A 61 -24.68 -23.92 -35.56
N GLY A 62 -24.38 -22.84 -36.28
CA GLY A 62 -25.36 -21.83 -36.70
C GLY A 62 -25.80 -20.91 -35.55
N ASN A 63 -26.95 -20.24 -35.71
CA ASN A 63 -27.39 -19.23 -34.75
C ASN A 63 -28.48 -19.76 -33.81
N PHE A 64 -28.32 -19.53 -32.51
CA PHE A 64 -29.34 -19.80 -31.50
C PHE A 64 -29.52 -18.57 -30.61
N SER A 65 -30.75 -18.09 -30.44
CA SER A 65 -31.02 -16.95 -29.56
C SER A 65 -32.13 -17.24 -28.56
N LEU A 66 -31.84 -17.02 -27.28
CA LEU A 66 -32.82 -16.94 -26.20
C LEU A 66 -33.08 -15.47 -25.90
N ARG A 67 -34.36 -15.07 -25.89
CA ARG A 67 -34.72 -13.67 -25.72
C ARG A 67 -36.05 -13.40 -25.04
N GLU A 68 -36.26 -12.16 -24.64
CA GLU A 68 -37.58 -11.62 -24.24
C GLU A 68 -38.25 -12.46 -23.15
N GLY A 69 -37.52 -12.73 -22.06
CA GLY A 69 -37.99 -13.55 -20.94
C GLY A 69 -37.98 -15.06 -21.21
N ALA A 70 -37.16 -15.54 -22.14
CA ALA A 70 -36.98 -16.98 -22.34
C ALA A 70 -36.39 -17.64 -21.08
N VAL A 71 -36.79 -18.88 -20.81
CA VAL A 71 -36.37 -19.63 -19.61
C VAL A 71 -35.84 -21.01 -19.98
N VAL A 72 -34.69 -21.39 -19.43
CA VAL A 72 -34.15 -22.76 -19.46
C VAL A 72 -34.00 -23.24 -18.03
N SER A 73 -34.80 -24.23 -17.61
CA SER A 73 -34.81 -24.61 -16.19
C SER A 73 -35.02 -26.08 -15.85
N GLY A 74 -34.34 -26.59 -14.82
CA GLY A 74 -34.59 -27.96 -14.34
C GLY A 74 -34.09 -29.06 -15.28
N ASN A 75 -33.32 -28.70 -16.30
CA ASN A 75 -32.83 -29.67 -17.27
C ASN A 75 -31.57 -30.37 -16.75
N VAL A 76 -31.39 -31.63 -17.18
CA VAL A 76 -30.31 -32.50 -16.69
C VAL A 76 -29.59 -33.17 -17.85
N ALA A 77 -28.25 -33.13 -17.84
CA ALA A 77 -27.42 -33.92 -18.75
C ALA A 77 -26.03 -34.18 -18.18
N GLU A 78 -25.19 -35.04 -18.81
CA GLU A 78 -23.80 -35.17 -18.37
C GLU A 78 -22.98 -33.90 -18.67
N ARG A 79 -23.25 -33.21 -19.78
CA ARG A 79 -22.61 -31.94 -20.14
C ARG A 79 -23.65 -30.93 -20.61
N GLY A 80 -23.56 -29.70 -20.12
CA GLY A 80 -24.53 -28.67 -20.47
C GLY A 80 -25.91 -29.05 -19.95
N GLY A 81 -26.08 -29.05 -18.62
CA GLY A 81 -27.34 -29.47 -17.98
C GLY A 81 -28.53 -28.73 -18.60
N GLY A 82 -28.40 -27.42 -18.78
CA GLY A 82 -29.32 -26.60 -19.56
C GLY A 82 -29.03 -26.70 -21.06
N ILE A 83 -27.85 -26.21 -21.46
CA ILE A 83 -27.49 -26.03 -22.87
C ILE A 83 -26.08 -26.58 -23.10
N TYR A 84 -25.90 -27.32 -24.19
CA TYR A 84 -24.61 -27.72 -24.71
C TYR A 84 -24.39 -27.12 -26.10
N MET A 85 -23.32 -26.36 -26.27
CA MET A 85 -22.84 -25.88 -27.57
C MET A 85 -21.58 -26.64 -27.95
N PHE A 86 -21.59 -27.24 -29.14
CA PHE A 86 -20.39 -27.75 -29.79
C PHE A 86 -19.68 -26.67 -30.62
N ASP A 87 -20.44 -25.90 -31.39
CA ASP A 87 -19.98 -24.77 -32.22
C ASP A 87 -21.18 -23.84 -32.52
N GLY A 88 -20.94 -22.65 -33.05
CA GLY A 88 -21.95 -21.70 -33.53
C GLY A 88 -21.97 -20.36 -32.76
N TYR A 89 -23.10 -19.67 -32.86
CA TYR A 89 -23.35 -18.39 -32.18
C TYR A 89 -24.56 -18.51 -31.28
N LEU A 90 -24.36 -18.36 -29.97
CA LEU A 90 -25.43 -18.36 -28.97
C LEU A 90 -25.56 -16.97 -28.35
N THR A 91 -26.77 -16.42 -28.43
CA THR A 91 -27.08 -15.11 -27.86
C THR A 91 -28.14 -15.24 -26.77
N PHE A 92 -27.84 -14.66 -25.62
CA PHE A 92 -28.80 -14.45 -24.53
C PHE A 92 -29.14 -12.98 -24.41
N ASN A 93 -30.42 -12.66 -24.32
CA ASN A 93 -30.89 -11.29 -24.18
C ASN A 93 -32.20 -11.27 -23.39
N ASP A 94 -32.17 -10.88 -22.12
CA ASP A 94 -33.33 -10.97 -21.21
C ASP A 94 -33.78 -12.43 -21.07
N THR A 95 -32.96 -13.25 -20.42
CA THR A 95 -33.13 -14.71 -20.33
C THR A 95 -32.77 -15.23 -18.94
N LEU A 96 -33.45 -16.28 -18.50
CA LEU A 96 -33.18 -16.96 -17.22
C LEU A 96 -32.77 -18.42 -17.45
N VAL A 97 -31.57 -18.79 -17.02
CA VAL A 97 -31.04 -20.16 -16.99
C VAL A 97 -30.89 -20.61 -15.55
N ARG A 98 -31.78 -21.49 -15.06
CA ARG A 98 -31.78 -21.83 -13.62
C ARG A 98 -32.02 -23.30 -13.27
N ASN A 99 -31.49 -23.74 -12.13
CA ASN A 99 -31.72 -25.09 -11.59
C ASN A 99 -31.38 -26.21 -12.59
N ASN A 100 -30.48 -25.96 -13.54
CA ASN A 100 -30.03 -26.99 -14.47
C ASN A 100 -28.81 -27.69 -13.87
N ARG A 101 -28.67 -28.99 -14.15
CA ARG A 101 -27.65 -29.81 -13.49
C ARG A 101 -26.89 -30.70 -14.46
N ALA A 102 -25.56 -30.64 -14.36
CA ALA A 102 -24.69 -31.62 -14.99
C ALA A 102 -24.57 -32.88 -14.09
N GLU A 103 -25.20 -33.99 -14.47
CA GLU A 103 -25.23 -35.26 -13.72
C GLU A 103 -24.88 -36.48 -14.58
N GLY A 104 -24.10 -37.41 -14.01
CA GLY A 104 -23.87 -38.75 -14.56
C GLY A 104 -22.69 -39.45 -13.88
N PRO A 105 -22.33 -40.70 -14.20
CA PRO A 105 -21.32 -41.45 -13.43
C PRO A 105 -19.86 -40.98 -13.61
N THR A 106 -19.60 -40.02 -14.52
CA THR A 106 -18.25 -39.64 -14.96
C THR A 106 -17.79 -38.32 -14.31
N SER A 107 -16.48 -38.03 -14.41
CA SER A 107 -15.90 -36.72 -14.08
C SER A 107 -16.18 -35.65 -15.15
N ALA A 108 -16.99 -35.96 -16.17
CA ALA A 108 -17.26 -35.06 -17.28
C ALA A 108 -18.44 -34.10 -17.02
N ARG A 109 -18.94 -34.00 -15.78
CA ARG A 109 -20.09 -33.17 -15.38
C ARG A 109 -19.73 -31.68 -15.42
N ARG A 110 -19.93 -31.03 -16.57
CA ARG A 110 -19.47 -29.66 -16.81
C ARG A 110 -20.57 -28.79 -17.35
N GLY A 111 -20.63 -27.54 -16.89
CA GLY A 111 -21.59 -26.54 -17.35
C GLY A 111 -23.01 -26.89 -16.90
N GLY A 112 -23.35 -26.57 -15.65
CA GLY A 112 -24.68 -26.88 -15.12
C GLY A 112 -25.75 -26.15 -15.91
N GLY A 113 -25.57 -24.84 -16.12
CA GLY A 113 -26.40 -24.04 -17.01
C GLY A 113 -26.01 -24.20 -18.47
N LEU A 114 -24.74 -23.97 -18.79
CA LEU A 114 -24.22 -23.95 -20.16
C LEU A 114 -22.82 -24.58 -20.25
N PHE A 115 -22.63 -25.43 -21.25
CA PHE A 115 -21.32 -25.93 -21.68
C PHE A 115 -21.02 -25.42 -23.09
N ILE A 116 -19.84 -24.82 -23.29
CA ILE A 116 -19.37 -24.34 -24.60
C ILE A 116 -18.08 -25.08 -24.98
N ALA A 117 -18.15 -25.87 -26.05
CA ALA A 117 -16.99 -26.59 -26.58
C ALA A 117 -16.15 -25.72 -27.53
N ASP A 118 -16.81 -24.97 -28.40
CA ASP A 118 -16.26 -24.05 -29.39
C ASP A 118 -17.35 -23.03 -29.78
N GLY A 119 -17.02 -22.04 -30.60
CA GLY A 119 -17.93 -21.01 -31.10
C GLY A 119 -17.91 -19.72 -30.27
N TYR A 120 -19.02 -18.98 -30.30
CA TYR A 120 -19.16 -17.68 -29.62
C TYR A 120 -20.46 -17.61 -28.82
N ALA A 121 -20.36 -17.17 -27.57
CA ALA A 121 -21.51 -16.84 -26.73
C ALA A 121 -21.48 -15.36 -26.31
N SER A 122 -22.65 -14.74 -26.32
CA SER A 122 -22.80 -13.34 -25.89
C SER A 122 -24.03 -13.17 -25.00
N PHE A 123 -23.85 -12.42 -23.92
CA PHE A 123 -24.86 -12.21 -22.88
C PHE A 123 -25.20 -10.72 -22.76
N PHE A 124 -26.48 -10.40 -22.87
CA PHE A 124 -26.98 -9.03 -22.83
C PHE A 124 -28.23 -8.95 -21.94
N ASN A 125 -28.52 -7.74 -21.47
CA ASN A 125 -29.78 -7.30 -20.84
C ASN A 125 -30.36 -8.29 -19.82
N ASN A 126 -30.17 -8.08 -18.51
CA ASN A 126 -30.82 -8.90 -17.46
C ASN A 126 -30.72 -10.43 -17.70
N THR A 127 -29.63 -10.93 -18.29
CA THR A 127 -29.46 -12.38 -18.44
C THR A 127 -28.99 -12.97 -17.12
N VAL A 128 -29.68 -14.00 -16.62
CA VAL A 128 -29.43 -14.57 -15.29
C VAL A 128 -29.12 -16.07 -15.37
N PHE A 129 -28.00 -16.48 -14.77
CA PHE A 129 -27.65 -17.86 -14.48
C PHE A 129 -27.77 -18.10 -12.98
N GLN A 130 -28.75 -18.90 -12.55
CA GLN A 130 -29.06 -19.06 -11.13
C GLN A 130 -29.16 -20.51 -10.68
N ALA A 131 -28.52 -20.85 -9.56
CA ALA A 131 -28.68 -22.15 -8.90
C ALA A 131 -28.45 -23.36 -9.82
N ASN A 132 -27.53 -23.22 -10.79
CA ASN A 132 -27.12 -24.33 -11.63
C ASN A 132 -25.97 -25.10 -10.97
N GLU A 133 -25.88 -26.40 -11.25
CA GLU A 133 -24.95 -27.31 -10.55
C GLU A 133 -24.12 -28.15 -11.52
N ALA A 134 -22.80 -28.24 -11.30
CA ALA A 134 -21.89 -29.11 -12.03
C ALA A 134 -20.69 -29.57 -11.17
N ILE A 135 -19.78 -30.37 -11.74
CA ILE A 135 -18.43 -30.52 -11.15
C ILE A 135 -17.64 -29.25 -11.43
N ASP A 136 -17.53 -28.83 -12.69
CA ASP A 136 -16.85 -27.57 -13.06
C ASP A 136 -17.80 -26.65 -13.82
N GLY A 137 -17.76 -25.36 -13.49
CA GLY A 137 -18.61 -24.36 -14.12
C GLY A 137 -20.08 -24.57 -13.77
N GLY A 138 -20.46 -24.28 -12.52
CA GLY A 138 -21.84 -24.48 -12.04
C GLY A 138 -22.85 -23.76 -12.95
N GLY A 139 -22.59 -22.48 -13.25
CA GLY A 139 -23.30 -21.73 -14.27
C GLY A 139 -22.82 -22.06 -15.68
N ILE A 140 -21.56 -21.72 -15.99
CA ILE A 140 -20.95 -21.85 -17.31
C ILE A 140 -19.63 -22.60 -17.22
N PHE A 141 -19.43 -23.52 -18.15
CA PHE A 141 -18.12 -24.08 -18.48
C PHE A 141 -17.80 -23.75 -19.94
N SER A 142 -16.67 -23.09 -20.21
CA SER A 142 -16.29 -22.65 -21.56
C SER A 142 -14.85 -22.97 -21.95
N TYR A 143 -14.67 -23.48 -23.16
CA TYR A 143 -13.37 -23.54 -23.85
C TYR A 143 -13.17 -22.41 -24.86
N ALA A 144 -14.22 -21.62 -25.14
CA ALA A 144 -14.24 -20.65 -26.23
C ALA A 144 -14.33 -19.21 -25.71
N THR A 145 -14.05 -18.27 -26.61
CA THR A 145 -14.18 -16.84 -26.31
C THR A 145 -15.62 -16.47 -25.99
N THR A 146 -15.81 -15.75 -24.90
CA THR A 146 -17.14 -15.41 -24.39
C THR A 146 -17.20 -13.96 -23.95
N THR A 147 -18.22 -13.23 -24.42
CA THR A 147 -18.44 -11.82 -24.07
C THR A 147 -19.63 -11.67 -23.14
N ILE A 148 -19.41 -11.05 -21.99
CA ILE A 148 -20.45 -10.78 -21.00
C ILE A 148 -20.69 -9.28 -20.91
N GLY A 149 -21.89 -8.85 -21.31
CA GLY A 149 -22.37 -7.50 -21.02
C GLY A 149 -23.11 -7.48 -19.68
N ASP A 150 -24.40 -7.13 -19.73
CA ASP A 150 -25.29 -7.13 -18.57
C ASP A 150 -25.80 -8.54 -18.23
N ALA A 151 -25.19 -9.16 -17.22
CA ALA A 151 -25.54 -10.50 -16.75
C ALA A 151 -25.33 -10.71 -15.25
N THR A 152 -26.13 -11.62 -14.67
CA THR A 152 -26.02 -12.04 -13.26
C THR A 152 -25.78 -13.54 -13.16
N PHE A 153 -24.78 -13.94 -12.36
CA PHE A 153 -24.49 -15.32 -12.00
C PHE A 153 -24.66 -15.47 -10.50
N GLU A 154 -25.74 -16.12 -10.06
CA GLU A 154 -26.11 -16.16 -8.65
C GLU A 154 -26.32 -17.59 -8.13
N GLY A 155 -25.71 -17.92 -6.99
CA GLY A 155 -26.04 -19.15 -6.27
C GLY A 155 -25.69 -20.43 -7.02
N ASN A 156 -24.83 -20.36 -8.04
CA ASN A 156 -24.40 -21.54 -8.79
C ASN A 156 -23.37 -22.32 -7.98
N HIS A 157 -23.33 -23.63 -8.21
CA HIS A 157 -22.54 -24.57 -7.42
C HIS A 157 -21.68 -25.48 -8.30
N ALA A 158 -20.37 -25.47 -8.06
CA ALA A 158 -19.42 -26.40 -8.62
C ALA A 158 -18.84 -27.28 -7.49
N LEU A 159 -18.76 -28.59 -7.71
CA LEU A 159 -18.06 -29.49 -6.77
C LEU A 159 -16.53 -29.39 -6.88
N GLY A 160 -16.02 -28.93 -8.02
CA GLY A 160 -14.63 -28.67 -8.34
C GLY A 160 -14.41 -27.17 -8.48
N GLU A 161 -14.20 -26.70 -9.71
CA GLU A 161 -13.72 -25.34 -10.01
C GLU A 161 -14.80 -24.46 -10.65
N GLY A 162 -14.74 -23.14 -10.40
CA GLY A 162 -15.57 -22.15 -11.08
C GLY A 162 -17.04 -22.28 -10.69
N GLY A 163 -17.38 -21.84 -9.46
CA GLY A 163 -18.75 -21.97 -8.93
C GLY A 163 -19.80 -21.35 -9.85
N ALA A 164 -19.51 -20.15 -10.37
CA ALA A 164 -20.27 -19.56 -11.46
C ALA A 164 -19.71 -19.99 -12.81
N ILE A 165 -18.42 -19.72 -13.05
CA ILE A 165 -17.82 -19.75 -14.37
C ILE A 165 -16.48 -20.47 -14.29
N TRP A 166 -16.29 -21.44 -15.18
CA TRP A 166 -15.01 -22.01 -15.51
C TRP A 166 -14.67 -21.66 -16.96
N SER A 167 -13.48 -21.12 -17.23
CA SER A 167 -13.04 -20.77 -18.58
C SER A 167 -11.58 -21.15 -18.87
N SER A 168 -11.33 -21.66 -20.07
CA SER A 168 -9.99 -21.67 -20.67
C SER A 168 -9.89 -20.86 -21.97
N GLY A 169 -11.00 -20.26 -22.41
CA GLY A 169 -11.02 -19.28 -23.49
C GLY A 169 -10.90 -17.86 -22.94
N ASP A 170 -10.78 -16.89 -23.84
CA ASP A 170 -10.81 -15.47 -23.46
C ASP A 170 -12.20 -15.09 -22.95
N PHE A 171 -12.25 -14.41 -21.81
CA PHE A 171 -13.49 -14.13 -21.12
C PHE A 171 -13.55 -12.65 -20.78
N ASP A 172 -14.34 -11.92 -21.55
CA ASP A 172 -14.37 -10.46 -21.52
C ASP A 172 -15.71 -9.98 -20.96
N PHE A 173 -15.68 -9.45 -19.75
CA PHE A 173 -16.80 -8.69 -19.20
C PHE A 173 -16.72 -7.27 -19.76
N GLU A 174 -17.56 -6.97 -20.75
CA GLU A 174 -17.67 -5.69 -21.47
C GLU A 174 -18.83 -4.82 -20.95
N GLY A 175 -19.45 -5.19 -19.83
CA GLY A 175 -20.52 -4.44 -19.22
C GLY A 175 -20.75 -4.87 -17.77
N PRO A 176 -21.70 -4.21 -17.08
CA PRO A 176 -21.92 -4.47 -15.68
C PRO A 176 -22.45 -5.88 -15.47
N ALA A 177 -21.64 -6.74 -14.86
CA ALA A 177 -22.04 -8.06 -14.43
C ALA A 177 -22.03 -8.20 -12.91
N VAL A 178 -22.84 -9.11 -12.41
CA VAL A 178 -22.87 -9.48 -10.99
C VAL A 178 -22.60 -10.97 -10.86
N VAL A 179 -21.49 -11.34 -10.23
CA VAL A 179 -21.17 -12.73 -9.89
C VAL A 179 -21.27 -12.87 -8.38
N SER A 180 -22.34 -13.49 -7.87
CA SER A 180 -22.60 -13.51 -6.44
C SER A 180 -23.08 -14.83 -5.83
N ASN A 181 -22.71 -15.06 -4.57
CA ASN A 181 -23.15 -16.21 -3.78
C ASN A 181 -22.87 -17.58 -4.45
N ASN A 182 -21.89 -17.65 -5.34
CA ASN A 182 -21.52 -18.90 -5.99
C ASN A 182 -20.52 -19.67 -5.13
N THR A 183 -20.50 -20.99 -5.28
CA THR A 183 -19.67 -21.86 -4.45
C THR A 183 -18.92 -22.88 -5.31
N ALA A 184 -17.62 -23.03 -5.04
CA ALA A 184 -16.75 -24.03 -5.64
C ALA A 184 -16.14 -24.91 -4.54
N GLY A 185 -16.07 -26.22 -4.76
CA GLY A 185 -15.43 -27.15 -3.82
C GLY A 185 -13.90 -27.06 -3.80
N SER A 186 -13.29 -26.53 -4.86
CA SER A 186 -11.85 -26.30 -4.99
C SER A 186 -11.59 -24.80 -5.17
N ASP A 187 -11.46 -24.32 -6.40
CA ASP A 187 -10.92 -22.99 -6.70
C ASP A 187 -11.89 -22.13 -7.52
N GLY A 188 -11.80 -20.81 -7.37
CA GLY A 188 -12.64 -19.88 -8.13
C GLY A 188 -14.10 -19.96 -7.71
N GLY A 189 -14.41 -19.52 -6.48
CA GLY A 189 -15.77 -19.59 -5.95
C GLY A 189 -16.79 -18.91 -6.85
N GLY A 190 -16.39 -17.77 -7.44
CA GLY A 190 -17.08 -17.17 -8.58
C GLY A 190 -16.51 -17.68 -9.90
N ILE A 191 -15.28 -17.27 -10.22
CA ILE A 191 -14.65 -17.45 -11.53
C ILE A 191 -13.37 -18.24 -11.38
N TYR A 192 -13.20 -19.26 -12.21
CA TYR A 192 -11.94 -19.95 -12.45
C TYR A 192 -11.53 -19.74 -13.91
N SER A 193 -10.37 -19.15 -14.17
CA SER A 193 -9.88 -18.86 -15.52
C SER A 193 -8.43 -19.29 -15.74
N ILE A 194 -8.19 -20.01 -16.84
CA ILE A 194 -6.85 -20.43 -17.32
C ILE A 194 -6.59 -20.01 -18.78
N GLY A 195 -7.44 -19.13 -19.34
CA GLY A 195 -7.31 -18.63 -20.72
C GLY A 195 -6.18 -17.60 -20.90
N LEU A 196 -6.04 -17.01 -22.09
CA LEU A 196 -5.03 -15.95 -22.28
C LEU A 196 -5.45 -14.67 -21.56
N ASN A 197 -6.73 -14.28 -21.68
CA ASN A 197 -7.24 -13.03 -21.13
C ASN A 197 -8.49 -13.23 -20.27
N LEU A 198 -8.51 -12.58 -19.10
CA LEU A 198 -9.72 -12.36 -18.30
C LEU A 198 -9.84 -10.85 -18.02
N ALA A 199 -10.85 -10.20 -18.61
CA ALA A 199 -11.17 -8.81 -18.34
C ALA A 199 -12.44 -8.70 -17.50
N PHE A 200 -12.37 -8.02 -16.35
CA PHE A 200 -13.48 -7.79 -15.44
C PHE A 200 -13.72 -6.28 -15.29
N TRP A 201 -14.61 -5.74 -16.12
CA TRP A 201 -14.88 -4.30 -16.23
C TRP A 201 -16.25 -3.91 -15.69
N GLU A 202 -16.32 -2.81 -14.94
CA GLU A 202 -17.57 -2.22 -14.39
C GLU A 202 -18.49 -3.23 -13.67
N SER A 203 -17.89 -4.27 -13.09
CA SER A 203 -18.60 -5.45 -12.60
C SER A 203 -18.41 -5.68 -11.10
N THR A 204 -19.34 -6.40 -10.48
CA THR A 204 -19.32 -6.76 -9.07
C THR A 204 -19.17 -8.26 -8.88
N LEU A 205 -18.26 -8.66 -8.01
CA LEU A 205 -18.05 -10.05 -7.62
C LEU A 205 -18.15 -10.17 -6.09
N SER A 206 -19.19 -10.83 -5.57
CA SER A 206 -19.47 -10.79 -4.13
C SER A 206 -20.04 -12.05 -3.46
N GLY A 207 -19.66 -12.29 -2.22
CA GLY A 207 -20.22 -13.41 -1.43
C GLY A 207 -19.90 -14.79 -1.99
N ASN A 208 -18.91 -14.92 -2.88
CA ASN A 208 -18.53 -16.20 -3.47
C ASN A 208 -17.57 -16.95 -2.56
N ARG A 209 -17.62 -18.29 -2.61
CA ARG A 209 -16.80 -19.15 -1.74
C ARG A 209 -16.08 -20.26 -2.49
N ALA A 210 -14.77 -20.37 -2.27
CA ALA A 210 -13.92 -21.47 -2.73
C ALA A 210 -13.47 -22.34 -1.55
N GLY A 211 -13.36 -23.65 -1.78
CA GLY A 211 -12.83 -24.58 -0.78
C GLY A 211 -11.30 -24.49 -0.59
N ARG A 212 -10.58 -23.96 -1.58
CA ARG A 212 -9.12 -23.74 -1.58
C ARG A 212 -8.80 -22.27 -1.83
N SER A 213 -8.70 -21.84 -3.09
CA SER A 213 -8.19 -20.52 -3.45
C SER A 213 -9.12 -19.72 -4.36
N GLY A 214 -8.94 -18.40 -4.35
CA GLY A 214 -9.69 -17.50 -5.23
C GLY A 214 -11.18 -17.53 -4.89
N GLY A 215 -11.52 -17.11 -3.67
CA GLY A 215 -12.91 -17.11 -3.20
C GLY A 215 -13.83 -16.39 -4.18
N GLY A 216 -13.32 -15.29 -4.75
CA GLY A 216 -13.91 -14.63 -5.87
C GLY A 216 -13.42 -15.12 -7.23
N ILE A 217 -12.17 -14.80 -7.55
CA ILE A 217 -11.50 -15.15 -8.81
C ILE A 217 -10.28 -16.00 -8.51
N TRP A 218 -10.14 -17.12 -9.21
CA TRP A 218 -8.87 -17.82 -9.39
C TRP A 218 -8.42 -17.62 -10.83
N SER A 219 -7.22 -17.09 -11.03
CA SER A 219 -6.66 -16.76 -12.34
C SER A 219 -5.29 -17.41 -12.55
N GLY A 220 -5.27 -18.39 -13.45
CA GLY A 220 -4.07 -18.85 -14.15
C GLY A 220 -3.94 -18.22 -15.54
N SER A 221 -4.67 -17.13 -15.80
CA SER A 221 -4.63 -16.42 -17.08
C SER A 221 -3.34 -15.63 -17.29
N GLN A 222 -2.93 -15.46 -18.55
CA GLN A 222 -1.73 -14.67 -18.86
C GLN A 222 -1.93 -13.18 -18.58
N ASN A 223 -3.14 -12.67 -18.81
CA ASN A 223 -3.51 -11.28 -18.53
C ASN A 223 -4.84 -11.24 -17.76
N LEU A 224 -4.79 -10.81 -16.50
CA LEU A 224 -5.94 -10.45 -15.69
C LEU A 224 -6.07 -8.92 -15.65
N SER A 225 -7.22 -8.40 -16.04
CA SER A 225 -7.52 -6.96 -16.01
C SER A 225 -8.77 -6.71 -15.19
N ILE A 226 -8.64 -6.04 -14.05
CA ILE A 226 -9.73 -5.65 -13.16
C ILE A 226 -9.84 -4.12 -13.21
N ASN A 227 -10.95 -3.61 -13.72
CA ASN A 227 -11.09 -2.18 -14.00
C ASN A 227 -12.49 -1.68 -13.62
N GLN A 228 -12.56 -0.64 -12.80
CA GLN A 228 -13.81 -0.10 -12.26
C GLN A 228 -14.70 -1.19 -11.62
N ALA A 229 -14.10 -2.16 -10.96
CA ALA A 229 -14.79 -3.32 -10.42
C ALA A 229 -14.83 -3.33 -8.89
N THR A 230 -15.81 -4.02 -8.33
CA THR A 230 -15.93 -4.26 -6.88
C THR A 230 -15.84 -5.76 -6.60
N ILE A 231 -14.82 -6.20 -5.88
CA ILE A 231 -14.63 -7.59 -5.44
C ILE A 231 -14.76 -7.62 -3.93
N THR A 232 -15.91 -8.09 -3.42
CA THR A 232 -16.25 -7.91 -2.00
C THR A 232 -16.88 -9.09 -1.28
N GLY A 233 -16.48 -9.35 -0.04
CA GLY A 233 -17.14 -10.36 0.79
C GLY A 233 -16.95 -11.80 0.30
N ASN A 234 -15.88 -12.07 -0.46
CA ASN A 234 -15.59 -13.42 -0.96
C ASN A 234 -14.70 -14.19 0.02
N THR A 235 -14.76 -15.52 -0.01
CA THR A 235 -14.06 -16.37 0.97
C THR A 235 -13.31 -17.53 0.31
N ALA A 236 -12.04 -17.68 0.65
CA ALA A 236 -11.20 -18.84 0.29
C ALA A 236 -10.84 -19.62 1.57
N SER A 237 -11.16 -20.92 1.60
CA SER A 237 -11.04 -21.78 2.79
C SER A 237 -9.88 -22.78 2.74
N GLY A 238 -8.87 -22.55 1.89
CA GLY A 238 -7.70 -23.41 1.77
C GLY A 238 -6.80 -23.37 3.01
N ASP A 239 -6.35 -24.54 3.44
CA ASP A 239 -5.61 -24.75 4.69
C ASP A 239 -4.08 -24.65 4.52
N GLU A 240 -3.58 -24.61 3.29
CA GLU A 240 -2.15 -24.52 2.99
C GLU A 240 -1.67 -23.05 2.86
N ALA A 241 -0.37 -22.82 3.00
CA ALA A 241 0.21 -21.47 3.07
C ALA A 241 0.18 -20.71 1.73
N ASP A 242 0.20 -21.47 0.63
CA ASP A 242 0.06 -21.03 -0.75
C ASP A 242 -1.41 -21.09 -1.23
N GLU A 243 -2.35 -21.29 -0.31
CA GLU A 243 -3.78 -21.18 -0.56
C GLU A 243 -4.35 -19.90 0.07
N GLY A 244 -5.44 -19.37 -0.50
CA GLY A 244 -6.05 -18.11 -0.06
C GLY A 244 -6.48 -17.22 -1.23
N GLY A 245 -6.21 -15.92 -1.15
CA GLY A 245 -6.73 -14.97 -2.14
C GLY A 245 -8.24 -14.86 -2.04
N GLY A 246 -8.75 -14.50 -0.86
CA GLY A 246 -10.19 -14.50 -0.57
C GLY A 246 -11.01 -13.78 -1.65
N GLY A 247 -10.48 -12.65 -2.15
CA GLY A 247 -10.99 -11.97 -3.33
C GLY A 247 -10.42 -12.57 -4.62
N VAL A 248 -9.11 -12.44 -4.81
CA VAL A 248 -8.40 -12.80 -6.05
C VAL A 248 -7.18 -13.65 -5.74
N PHE A 249 -7.07 -14.79 -6.42
CA PHE A 249 -5.87 -15.61 -6.48
C PHE A 249 -5.26 -15.52 -7.87
N ILE A 250 -3.97 -15.18 -7.95
CA ILE A 250 -3.20 -15.10 -9.19
C ILE A 250 -2.14 -16.19 -9.13
N GLU A 251 -2.30 -17.22 -9.96
CA GLU A 251 -1.32 -18.30 -10.05
C GLU A 251 -0.10 -17.86 -10.86
N ILE A 252 -0.34 -17.26 -12.03
CA ILE A 252 0.67 -16.83 -13.00
C ILE A 252 0.19 -15.58 -13.76
N GLY A 253 1.07 -15.03 -14.60
CA GLY A 253 0.72 -13.99 -15.59
C GLY A 253 0.83 -12.57 -15.04
N SER A 254 0.25 -11.61 -15.75
CA SER A 254 0.18 -10.21 -15.34
C SER A 254 -1.24 -9.87 -14.87
N ALA A 255 -1.36 -9.33 -13.66
CA ALA A 255 -2.60 -8.83 -13.09
C ALA A 255 -2.55 -7.30 -12.95
N ASN A 256 -3.55 -6.62 -13.52
CA ASN A 256 -3.67 -5.17 -13.49
C ASN A 256 -5.00 -4.77 -12.84
N LEU A 257 -4.91 -4.10 -11.70
CA LEU A 257 -6.04 -3.51 -10.97
C LEU A 257 -6.00 -1.99 -11.18
N MET A 258 -7.07 -1.43 -11.73
CA MET A 258 -7.11 -0.03 -12.14
C MET A 258 -8.53 0.57 -12.07
N GLY A 259 -8.62 1.87 -12.38
CA GLY A 259 -9.88 2.60 -12.53
C GLY A 259 -10.71 2.62 -11.26
N GLU A 260 -10.11 2.99 -10.11
CA GLU A 260 -10.83 3.08 -8.83
C GLU A 260 -11.50 1.75 -8.41
N SER A 261 -10.93 0.61 -8.82
CA SER A 261 -11.43 -0.70 -8.40
C SER A 261 -11.25 -0.91 -6.89
N GLU A 262 -12.17 -1.66 -6.29
CA GLU A 262 -12.21 -1.96 -4.86
C GLU A 262 -12.12 -3.47 -4.62
N ILE A 263 -11.14 -3.89 -3.83
CA ILE A 263 -11.06 -5.24 -3.26
C ILE A 263 -11.27 -5.12 -1.76
N ALA A 264 -12.46 -5.50 -1.28
CA ALA A 264 -12.82 -5.24 0.10
C ALA A 264 -13.53 -6.38 0.83
N ASN A 265 -13.39 -6.46 2.15
CA ASN A 265 -14.13 -7.42 2.99
C ASN A 265 -13.93 -8.89 2.59
N ASN A 266 -12.88 -9.23 1.85
CA ASN A 266 -12.62 -10.61 1.45
C ASN A 266 -11.81 -11.33 2.54
N SER A 267 -11.96 -12.65 2.61
CA SER A 267 -11.37 -13.46 3.68
C SER A 267 -10.67 -14.71 3.16
N ALA A 268 -9.42 -14.92 3.56
CA ALA A 268 -8.73 -16.21 3.48
C ALA A 268 -8.84 -16.89 4.86
N ASP A 269 -9.87 -17.71 5.07
CA ASP A 269 -10.28 -18.23 6.38
C ASP A 269 -9.74 -19.62 6.73
N GLY A 270 -9.03 -20.27 5.80
CA GLY A 270 -8.37 -21.54 6.08
C GLY A 270 -7.14 -21.38 6.99
N ILE A 271 -6.66 -22.48 7.56
CA ILE A 271 -5.72 -22.47 8.70
C ILE A 271 -4.43 -21.68 8.43
N LEU A 272 -3.87 -21.81 7.22
CA LEU A 272 -2.69 -21.06 6.77
C LEU A 272 -3.02 -20.11 5.62
N GLY A 273 -4.29 -19.77 5.43
CA GLY A 273 -4.74 -18.93 4.33
C GLY A 273 -4.06 -17.56 4.32
N SER A 274 -3.59 -17.12 3.16
CA SER A 274 -2.89 -15.85 2.94
C SER A 274 -3.58 -14.98 1.88
N GLY A 275 -3.29 -13.67 1.88
CA GLY A 275 -3.83 -12.76 0.86
C GLY A 275 -5.35 -12.61 0.97
N GLY A 276 -5.85 -11.99 2.04
CA GLY A 276 -7.29 -11.89 2.26
C GLY A 276 -8.01 -11.25 1.07
N GLY A 277 -7.43 -10.18 0.52
CA GLY A 277 -7.84 -9.56 -0.73
C GLY A 277 -7.23 -10.27 -1.94
N VAL A 278 -5.89 -10.24 -2.04
CA VAL A 278 -5.13 -10.77 -3.18
C VAL A 278 -4.01 -11.70 -2.72
N LEU A 279 -3.88 -12.86 -3.36
CA LEU A 279 -2.71 -13.74 -3.24
C LEU A 279 -2.06 -13.86 -4.63
N LEU A 280 -0.82 -13.40 -4.76
CA LEU A 280 0.02 -13.56 -5.95
C LEU A 280 1.04 -14.68 -5.70
N LEU A 281 0.90 -15.79 -6.42
CA LEU A 281 1.82 -16.92 -6.30
C LEU A 281 3.03 -16.75 -7.23
N TYR A 282 2.78 -16.50 -8.52
CA TYR A 282 3.80 -16.17 -9.52
C TYR A 282 3.28 -15.09 -10.47
N GLY A 283 4.18 -14.32 -11.07
CA GLY A 283 3.85 -13.30 -12.08
C GLY A 283 3.89 -11.87 -11.54
N ASP A 284 3.28 -10.93 -12.25
CA ASP A 284 3.38 -9.51 -11.93
C ASP A 284 2.03 -8.93 -11.50
N LEU A 285 2.02 -8.13 -10.43
CA LEU A 285 0.86 -7.38 -9.95
C LEU A 285 1.10 -5.88 -10.10
N THR A 286 0.21 -5.20 -10.81
CA THR A 286 0.14 -3.73 -10.82
C THR A 286 -1.21 -3.28 -10.26
N VAL A 287 -1.18 -2.45 -9.23
CA VAL A 287 -2.36 -1.79 -8.66
C VAL A 287 -2.18 -0.29 -8.82
N SER A 288 -3.15 0.39 -9.41
CA SER A 288 -2.98 1.79 -9.81
C SER A 288 -4.28 2.58 -9.82
N ALA A 289 -4.21 3.86 -10.16
CA ALA A 289 -5.37 4.71 -10.45
C ALA A 289 -6.39 4.74 -9.30
N SER A 290 -5.91 5.05 -8.09
CA SER A 290 -6.75 5.21 -6.88
C SER A 290 -7.55 3.95 -6.50
N CYS A 291 -7.06 2.76 -6.86
CA CYS A 291 -7.65 1.52 -6.37
C CYS A 291 -7.56 1.43 -4.83
N VAL A 292 -8.48 0.66 -4.26
CA VAL A 292 -8.66 0.50 -2.83
C VAL A 292 -8.61 -0.99 -2.45
N ILE A 293 -7.76 -1.34 -1.49
CA ILE A 293 -7.66 -2.66 -0.86
C ILE A 293 -8.05 -2.48 0.61
N ASP A 294 -9.28 -2.83 0.95
CA ASP A 294 -9.92 -2.40 2.20
C ASP A 294 -10.51 -3.54 3.03
N ASN A 295 -10.22 -3.56 4.33
CA ASN A 295 -10.92 -4.41 5.27
C ASN A 295 -10.89 -5.91 4.90
N ASN A 296 -9.84 -6.38 4.21
CA ASN A 296 -9.66 -7.79 3.91
C ASN A 296 -8.95 -8.50 5.08
N SER A 297 -9.11 -9.82 5.18
CA SER A 297 -8.53 -10.58 6.28
C SER A 297 -7.94 -11.93 5.88
N ALA A 298 -6.83 -12.30 6.50
CA ALA A 298 -6.20 -13.61 6.34
C ALA A 298 -5.74 -14.17 7.71
N ASN A 299 -5.56 -15.48 7.82
CA ASN A 299 -5.05 -16.09 9.06
C ASN A 299 -3.53 -16.04 9.16
N ARG A 300 -2.83 -16.22 8.03
CA ARG A 300 -1.37 -16.38 8.03
C ARG A 300 -0.64 -15.09 7.72
N SER A 301 -0.88 -14.54 6.53
CA SER A 301 -0.10 -13.43 5.98
C SER A 301 -0.90 -12.58 5.01
N GLY A 302 -0.59 -11.28 4.94
CA GLY A 302 -1.11 -10.41 3.90
C GLY A 302 -2.62 -10.24 4.00
N GLY A 303 -3.11 -9.55 5.03
CA GLY A 303 -4.55 -9.34 5.22
C GLY A 303 -5.17 -8.71 3.96
N GLY A 304 -4.49 -7.73 3.37
CA GLY A 304 -4.79 -7.18 2.06
C GLY A 304 -4.18 -8.02 0.93
N VAL A 305 -2.85 -8.09 0.89
CA VAL A 305 -2.10 -8.72 -0.22
C VAL A 305 -0.96 -9.60 0.28
N GLU A 306 -0.83 -10.80 -0.26
CA GLU A 306 0.36 -11.66 -0.15
C GLU A 306 1.04 -11.77 -1.52
N ILE A 307 2.37 -11.55 -1.54
CA ILE A 307 3.23 -11.66 -2.73
C ILE A 307 4.27 -12.74 -2.47
N VAL A 308 4.11 -13.89 -3.11
CA VAL A 308 5.01 -15.05 -2.98
C VAL A 308 6.12 -15.04 -4.04
N ASP A 309 5.88 -14.48 -5.23
CA ASP A 309 6.92 -14.32 -6.25
C ASP A 309 6.52 -13.23 -7.27
N GLY A 310 7.50 -12.78 -8.05
CA GLY A 310 7.38 -11.81 -9.13
C GLY A 310 7.35 -10.34 -8.70
N MET A 311 7.01 -9.43 -9.62
CA MET A 311 7.08 -7.98 -9.34
C MET A 311 5.73 -7.43 -8.91
N ALA A 312 5.73 -6.61 -7.85
CA ALA A 312 4.53 -5.90 -7.40
C ALA A 312 4.74 -4.38 -7.43
N THR A 313 3.85 -3.66 -8.12
CA THR A 313 3.87 -2.20 -8.19
C THR A 313 2.52 -1.62 -7.77
N PHE A 314 2.53 -0.76 -6.77
CA PHE A 314 1.36 -0.02 -6.30
C PHE A 314 1.60 1.47 -6.60
N ASN A 315 0.65 2.10 -7.29
CA ASN A 315 0.73 3.52 -7.65
C ASN A 315 -0.54 4.22 -7.16
N GLN A 316 -0.40 5.19 -6.26
CA GLN A 316 -1.52 5.97 -5.73
C GLN A 316 -2.66 5.07 -5.24
N THR A 317 -2.32 4.02 -4.49
CA THR A 317 -3.27 3.01 -4.00
C THR A 317 -3.53 3.20 -2.51
N TYR A 318 -4.76 2.93 -2.08
CA TYR A 318 -5.15 2.92 -0.67
C TYR A 318 -5.20 1.48 -0.16
N ILE A 319 -4.36 1.13 0.80
CA ILE A 319 -4.29 -0.19 1.44
C ILE A 319 -4.63 0.02 2.92
N ARG A 320 -5.89 -0.24 3.28
CA ARG A 320 -6.41 0.17 4.58
C ARG A 320 -7.25 -0.87 5.29
N ASP A 321 -7.23 -0.80 6.63
CA ASP A 321 -8.08 -1.58 7.53
C ASP A 321 -7.95 -3.11 7.35
N ASN A 322 -6.88 -3.59 6.71
CA ASN A 322 -6.68 -5.02 6.46
C ASN A 322 -6.06 -5.71 7.69
N ASP A 323 -6.41 -6.99 7.86
CA ASP A 323 -6.21 -7.69 9.14
C ASP A 323 -5.61 -9.08 8.98
N VAL A 324 -4.64 -9.40 9.83
CA VAL A 324 -4.22 -10.78 10.13
C VAL A 324 -4.23 -11.08 11.63
N ASP A 325 -5.05 -10.35 12.39
CA ASP A 325 -5.22 -10.46 13.84
C ASP A 325 -6.62 -10.97 14.24
N GLY A 326 -7.05 -12.01 13.54
CA GLY A 326 -8.12 -12.89 13.97
C GLY A 326 -9.50 -12.62 13.37
N LYS A 327 -9.63 -11.67 12.44
CA LYS A 327 -10.89 -11.50 11.69
C LYS A 327 -11.21 -12.70 10.79
N ALA A 328 -10.19 -13.34 10.22
CA ALA A 328 -10.35 -14.54 9.38
C ALA A 328 -10.35 -15.85 10.18
N GLY A 329 -10.06 -15.83 11.50
CA GLY A 329 -9.83 -17.05 12.28
C GLY A 329 -8.79 -16.87 13.39
N ILE A 330 -7.91 -17.85 13.57
CA ILE A 330 -6.83 -17.78 14.57
C ILE A 330 -5.53 -17.44 13.83
N PRO A 331 -4.84 -16.34 14.17
CA PRO A 331 -3.58 -15.98 13.53
C PRO A 331 -2.53 -17.08 13.63
N ASN A 332 -1.85 -17.40 12.52
CA ASN A 332 -0.79 -18.40 12.48
C ASN A 332 0.19 -18.19 11.28
N PRO A 333 1.24 -17.37 11.43
CA PRO A 333 1.59 -16.54 12.59
C PRO A 333 0.88 -15.17 12.63
N GLY A 334 0.32 -14.70 11.51
CA GLY A 334 -0.36 -13.40 11.41
C GLY A 334 0.60 -12.23 11.14
N ASN A 335 1.27 -12.25 9.97
CA ASN A 335 2.22 -11.21 9.55
C ASN A 335 1.72 -10.36 8.39
N GLY A 336 2.06 -9.07 8.35
CA GLY A 336 1.73 -8.20 7.22
C GLY A 336 0.22 -7.92 7.11
N GLY A 337 -0.30 -7.06 7.98
CA GLY A 337 -1.73 -6.73 7.98
C GLY A 337 -2.19 -6.18 6.63
N GLY A 338 -1.43 -5.23 6.07
CA GLY A 338 -1.67 -4.68 4.73
C GLY A 338 -1.10 -5.58 3.63
N VAL A 339 0.23 -5.56 3.49
CA VAL A 339 0.95 -6.33 2.46
C VAL A 339 2.07 -7.16 3.06
N HIS A 340 2.17 -8.40 2.64
CA HIS A 340 3.25 -9.32 3.03
C HIS A 340 3.98 -9.84 1.78
N ILE A 341 5.31 -9.79 1.84
CA ILE A 341 6.23 -10.13 0.76
C ILE A 341 7.08 -11.31 1.20
N SER A 342 6.82 -12.50 0.65
CA SER A 342 7.41 -13.78 1.07
C SER A 342 8.23 -14.51 0.01
N GLY A 343 8.40 -13.91 -1.17
CA GLY A 343 9.27 -14.45 -2.22
C GLY A 343 10.73 -14.09 -2.06
N ASP A 344 11.61 -14.85 -2.71
CA ASP A 344 13.04 -14.54 -2.82
C ASP A 344 13.33 -13.69 -4.06
N PHE A 345 14.25 -12.71 -3.96
CA PHE A 345 14.75 -11.90 -5.08
C PHE A 345 13.71 -11.03 -5.80
N LEU A 346 12.66 -10.58 -5.10
CA LEU A 346 11.64 -9.70 -5.65
C LEU A 346 11.81 -8.23 -5.25
N THR A 347 11.18 -7.35 -6.03
CA THR A 347 11.03 -5.92 -5.69
C THR A 347 9.56 -5.56 -5.63
N ALA A 348 9.12 -5.03 -4.49
CA ALA A 348 7.81 -4.41 -4.33
C ALA A 348 7.99 -2.89 -4.28
N THR A 349 7.26 -2.16 -5.14
CA THR A 349 7.37 -0.70 -5.23
C THR A 349 6.02 -0.06 -4.95
N PHE A 350 6.01 0.90 -4.02
CA PHE A 350 4.85 1.69 -3.64
C PHE A 350 5.15 3.16 -3.97
N ASN A 351 4.41 3.74 -4.92
CA ASN A 351 4.55 5.14 -5.29
C ASN A 351 3.31 5.90 -4.83
N ASP A 352 3.50 6.90 -3.96
CA ASP A 352 2.45 7.78 -3.45
C ASP A 352 1.22 7.02 -2.88
N CYS A 353 1.47 5.87 -2.26
CA CYS A 353 0.43 5.03 -1.68
C CYS A 353 0.08 5.45 -0.25
N VAL A 354 -1.12 5.09 0.20
CA VAL A 354 -1.55 5.24 1.60
C VAL A 354 -1.74 3.85 2.18
N VAL A 355 -0.91 3.48 3.15
CA VAL A 355 -0.99 2.23 3.91
C VAL A 355 -1.43 2.59 5.33
N GLU A 356 -2.70 2.36 5.66
CA GLU A 356 -3.27 2.85 6.92
C GLU A 356 -4.12 1.85 7.71
N ASN A 357 -4.06 1.94 9.03
CA ASN A 357 -4.92 1.17 9.96
C ASN A 357 -4.89 -0.37 9.76
N ASN A 358 -3.85 -0.90 9.13
CA ASN A 358 -3.72 -2.34 8.97
C ASN A 358 -3.18 -2.96 10.26
N VAL A 359 -3.61 -4.18 10.57
CA VAL A 359 -3.33 -4.87 11.84
C VAL A 359 -2.71 -6.23 11.61
N ALA A 360 -1.59 -6.50 12.29
CA ALA A 360 -0.94 -7.81 12.31
C ALA A 360 -0.87 -8.37 13.74
N ALA A 361 -1.14 -9.66 13.90
CA ALA A 361 -0.99 -10.34 15.18
C ALA A 361 0.47 -10.41 15.64
N SER A 362 1.40 -10.54 14.68
CA SER A 362 2.82 -10.75 14.96
C SER A 362 3.65 -9.57 14.44
N GLU A 363 3.95 -9.49 13.14
CA GLU A 363 4.89 -8.50 12.62
C GLU A 363 4.33 -7.73 11.42
N GLY A 364 4.79 -6.49 11.22
CA GLY A 364 4.52 -5.72 10.01
C GLY A 364 3.05 -5.34 9.91
N GLY A 365 2.55 -4.44 10.78
CA GLY A 365 1.14 -4.05 10.76
C GLY A 365 0.70 -3.56 9.38
N GLY A 366 1.49 -2.66 8.78
CA GLY A 366 1.28 -2.18 7.42
C GLY A 366 1.92 -3.10 6.39
N LEU A 367 3.24 -3.18 6.40
CA LEU A 367 4.04 -3.86 5.39
C LEU A 367 5.02 -4.86 6.03
N TRP A 368 5.21 -6.02 5.41
CA TRP A 368 6.17 -7.03 5.82
C TRP A 368 7.04 -7.46 4.64
N ASN A 369 8.36 -7.44 4.83
CA ASN A 369 9.37 -7.66 3.78
C ASN A 369 10.37 -8.75 4.16
N GLN A 370 10.68 -9.68 3.25
CA GLN A 370 11.62 -10.79 3.54
C GLN A 370 13.06 -10.59 3.07
N THR A 371 13.90 -11.56 3.40
CA THR A 371 15.31 -11.59 2.98
C THR A 371 15.45 -11.65 1.46
N ASN A 372 16.54 -11.11 0.92
CA ASN A 372 16.77 -11.01 -0.53
C ASN A 372 15.74 -10.20 -1.32
N THR A 373 14.84 -9.46 -0.68
CA THR A 373 13.86 -8.62 -1.37
C THR A 373 14.13 -7.14 -1.14
N VAL A 374 13.56 -6.30 -2.01
CA VAL A 374 13.60 -4.85 -1.89
C VAL A 374 12.18 -4.30 -1.82
N LEU A 375 11.88 -3.57 -0.74
CA LEU A 375 10.68 -2.76 -0.60
C LEU A 375 11.05 -1.30 -0.85
N ASN A 376 10.53 -0.73 -1.93
CA ASN A 376 10.65 0.71 -2.23
C ASN A 376 9.35 1.41 -1.88
N PHE A 377 9.42 2.46 -1.06
CA PHE A 377 8.29 3.32 -0.74
C PHE A 377 8.64 4.77 -1.10
N ASN A 378 8.08 5.26 -2.20
CA ASN A 378 8.42 6.53 -2.83
C ASN A 378 7.23 7.48 -2.72
N GLY A 379 7.27 8.39 -1.76
CA GLY A 379 6.16 9.27 -1.42
C GLY A 379 4.96 8.54 -0.81
N GLY A 380 3.99 9.31 -0.32
CA GLY A 380 2.80 8.75 0.33
C GLY A 380 2.96 8.57 1.83
N ARG A 381 2.14 7.69 2.41
CA ARG A 381 1.87 7.65 3.85
C ARG A 381 1.77 6.21 4.38
N ILE A 382 2.51 5.89 5.44
CA ILE A 382 2.38 4.67 6.26
C ILE A 382 1.89 5.11 7.63
N VAL A 383 0.59 4.93 7.92
CA VAL A 383 -0.06 5.63 9.03
C VAL A 383 -0.90 4.72 9.91
N SER A 384 -0.73 4.81 11.23
CA SER A 384 -1.63 4.16 12.20
C SER A 384 -1.75 2.63 12.06
N ASN A 385 -0.78 2.00 11.42
CA ASN A 385 -0.73 0.54 11.35
C ASN A 385 -0.23 -0.03 12.69
N THR A 386 -0.70 -1.23 13.02
CA THR A 386 -0.44 -1.85 14.32
C THR A 386 0.08 -3.27 14.16
N SER A 387 1.18 -3.60 14.84
CA SER A 387 1.58 -4.98 15.10
C SER A 387 1.41 -5.30 16.58
N ASN A 388 0.79 -6.43 16.90
CA ASN A 388 0.55 -6.89 18.28
C ASN A 388 1.61 -7.89 18.79
N SER A 389 2.69 -8.12 18.02
CA SER A 389 3.98 -8.71 18.43
C SER A 389 3.90 -10.00 19.27
N GLY A 390 3.39 -11.10 18.72
CA GLY A 390 3.22 -12.38 19.45
C GLY A 390 4.48 -13.17 19.90
N GLY A 391 5.70 -12.61 19.79
CA GLY A 391 6.96 -13.35 20.02
C GLY A 391 7.73 -13.04 21.32
N GLY A 392 7.49 -11.89 21.98
CA GLY A 392 8.14 -11.55 23.25
C GLY A 392 9.56 -10.99 23.15
N THR A 393 10.11 -10.85 21.95
CA THR A 393 11.52 -10.48 21.72
C THR A 393 11.65 -9.11 21.05
N ILE A 394 12.85 -8.54 21.10
CA ILE A 394 13.20 -7.30 20.40
C ILE A 394 13.11 -7.42 18.87
N ASN A 395 13.06 -8.65 18.35
CA ASN A 395 12.97 -8.93 16.92
C ASN A 395 11.52 -8.96 16.42
N ASP A 396 10.53 -8.76 17.29
CA ASP A 396 9.11 -8.76 16.94
C ASP A 396 8.59 -7.32 16.95
N GLY A 397 7.73 -6.95 15.98
CA GLY A 397 7.15 -5.61 15.91
C GLY A 397 7.03 -5.08 14.49
N GLY A 398 7.53 -3.87 14.23
CA GLY A 398 7.36 -3.20 12.93
C GLY A 398 5.92 -2.75 12.70
N GLY A 399 5.44 -1.80 13.50
CA GLY A 399 4.04 -1.37 13.43
C GLY A 399 3.66 -0.89 12.02
N GLY A 400 4.50 -0.03 11.43
CA GLY A 400 4.39 0.38 10.04
C GLY A 400 4.98 -0.66 9.10
N VAL A 401 6.28 -0.94 9.25
CA VAL A 401 7.04 -1.85 8.39
C VAL A 401 7.87 -2.82 9.22
N PHE A 402 7.81 -4.10 8.87
CA PHE A 402 8.76 -5.09 9.34
C PHE A 402 9.63 -5.61 8.19
N ASN A 403 10.94 -5.71 8.41
CA ASN A 403 11.91 -6.18 7.43
C ASN A 403 12.77 -7.31 7.98
N ASN A 404 12.62 -8.51 7.43
CA ASN A 404 13.29 -9.73 7.82
C ASN A 404 14.50 -10.02 6.90
N GLY A 405 15.54 -9.20 6.97
CA GLY A 405 16.79 -9.43 6.24
C GLY A 405 16.83 -8.83 4.83
N GLY A 406 15.72 -8.24 4.35
CA GLY A 406 15.65 -7.57 3.06
C GLY A 406 16.18 -6.14 3.09
N VAL A 407 15.86 -5.36 2.07
CA VAL A 407 16.17 -3.94 2.00
C VAL A 407 14.87 -3.13 1.98
N VAL A 408 14.76 -2.15 2.87
CA VAL A 408 13.68 -1.15 2.84
C VAL A 408 14.29 0.19 2.42
N LEU A 409 13.79 0.75 1.32
CA LEU A 409 14.15 2.06 0.82
C LEU A 409 12.93 2.96 0.88
N VAL A 410 13.06 4.09 1.57
CA VAL A 410 12.03 5.12 1.67
C VAL A 410 12.59 6.40 1.08
N SER A 411 11.89 6.97 0.10
CA SER A 411 12.25 8.25 -0.50
C SER A 411 11.03 9.15 -0.66
N ALA A 412 11.25 10.43 -1.00
CA ALA A 412 10.16 11.26 -1.51
C ALA A 412 9.58 10.71 -2.82
N GLY A 413 8.32 11.06 -3.07
CA GLY A 413 7.61 10.88 -4.34
C GLY A 413 7.09 12.23 -4.80
N LEU A 414 5.76 12.40 -4.91
CA LEU A 414 5.14 13.71 -5.09
C LEU A 414 5.30 14.63 -3.87
N SER A 415 5.58 14.04 -2.71
CA SER A 415 5.84 14.71 -1.43
C SER A 415 6.76 13.83 -0.57
N PRO A 416 7.35 14.37 0.52
CA PRO A 416 8.08 13.55 1.49
C PRO A 416 7.26 12.36 1.99
N THR A 417 7.86 11.17 2.06
CA THR A 417 7.16 10.00 2.64
C THR A 417 6.92 10.22 4.12
N THR A 418 5.69 10.00 4.58
CA THR A 418 5.32 10.11 5.99
C THR A 418 5.09 8.74 6.64
N ILE A 419 5.83 8.43 7.70
CA ILE A 419 5.64 7.26 8.56
C ILE A 419 5.14 7.76 9.90
N MET A 420 3.84 7.64 10.17
CA MET A 420 3.22 8.34 11.29
C MET A 420 2.28 7.50 12.15
N GLY A 421 2.41 7.61 13.47
CA GLY A 421 1.43 7.07 14.40
C GLY A 421 1.30 5.54 14.38
N ASN A 422 2.26 4.83 13.80
CA ASN A 422 2.29 3.38 13.76
C ASN A 422 2.72 2.81 15.12
N ARG A 423 2.26 1.61 15.44
CA ARG A 423 2.34 1.06 16.81
C ARG A 423 2.83 -0.39 16.79
N ALA A 424 3.94 -0.66 17.47
CA ALA A 424 4.36 -2.01 17.84
C ALA A 424 3.94 -2.22 19.30
N LEU A 425 2.85 -2.97 19.50
CA LEU A 425 2.21 -3.22 20.78
C LEU A 425 2.53 -4.61 21.30
N GLU A 426 2.32 -4.76 22.62
CA GLU A 426 2.47 -5.98 23.42
C GLU A 426 3.89 -6.59 23.42
N ASP A 427 4.20 -7.46 24.39
CA ASP A 427 5.33 -8.40 24.34
C ASP A 427 6.71 -7.87 23.85
N ASN A 428 7.11 -6.66 24.26
CA ASN A 428 8.34 -5.97 23.81
C ASN A 428 8.40 -5.60 22.32
N GLY A 429 7.26 -5.45 21.66
CA GLY A 429 7.14 -5.00 20.28
C GLY A 429 7.98 -3.77 19.99
N SER A 430 8.88 -3.87 19.01
CA SER A 430 9.90 -2.86 18.69
C SER A 430 9.73 -2.30 17.28
N GLY A 431 10.33 -1.15 16.97
CA GLY A 431 10.22 -0.51 15.66
C GLY A 431 8.80 -0.04 15.36
N GLY A 432 8.29 0.93 16.12
CA GLY A 432 6.91 1.41 15.96
C GLY A 432 6.60 1.85 14.53
N GLY A 433 7.52 2.61 13.93
CA GLY A 433 7.50 2.92 12.49
C GLY A 433 8.09 1.78 11.66
N ILE A 434 9.40 1.52 11.81
CA ILE A 434 10.12 0.47 11.07
C ILE A 434 10.91 -0.41 12.05
N LEU A 435 10.79 -1.73 11.90
CA LEU A 435 11.70 -2.72 12.48
C LEU A 435 12.44 -3.45 11.35
N SER A 436 13.77 -3.51 11.42
CA SER A 436 14.59 -4.30 10.49
C SER A 436 15.53 -5.25 11.23
N VAL A 437 15.47 -6.54 10.90
CA VAL A 437 16.30 -7.60 11.49
C VAL A 437 17.18 -8.19 10.40
N GLY A 438 18.49 -7.98 10.47
CA GLY A 438 19.51 -8.43 9.52
C GLY A 438 19.53 -7.68 8.17
N GLY A 439 18.52 -6.84 7.91
CA GLY A 439 18.30 -6.17 6.64
C GLY A 439 18.64 -4.68 6.65
N GLY A 440 18.88 -4.12 5.47
CA GLY A 440 19.25 -2.70 5.30
C GLY A 440 18.03 -1.78 5.31
N VAL A 441 18.18 -0.58 5.89
CA VAL A 441 17.15 0.46 5.90
C VAL A 441 17.75 1.78 5.40
N GLY A 442 17.17 2.34 4.34
CA GLY A 442 17.55 3.62 3.76
C GLY A 442 16.38 4.60 3.73
N LEU A 443 16.56 5.81 4.27
CA LEU A 443 15.58 6.88 4.21
C LEU A 443 16.19 8.14 3.60
N THR A 444 15.48 8.76 2.67
CA THR A 444 15.79 10.09 2.15
C THR A 444 14.51 10.92 2.09
N ASP A 445 14.54 12.18 2.52
CA ASP A 445 13.38 13.09 2.44
C ASP A 445 12.10 12.48 3.05
N ALA A 446 12.21 11.93 4.27
CA ALA A 446 11.12 11.25 4.97
C ALA A 446 10.79 11.92 6.31
N ILE A 447 9.51 11.86 6.70
CA ILE A 447 9.00 12.33 7.99
C ILE A 447 8.57 11.11 8.80
N VAL A 448 9.24 10.85 9.92
CA VAL A 448 8.96 9.75 10.84
C VAL A 448 8.46 10.34 12.15
N MET A 449 7.14 10.28 12.40
CA MET A 449 6.56 11.00 13.53
C MET A 449 5.51 10.25 14.36
N GLY A 450 5.54 10.45 15.68
CA GLY A 450 4.50 9.95 16.59
C GLY A 450 4.36 8.43 16.63
N ASN A 451 5.35 7.67 16.14
CA ASN A 451 5.31 6.22 16.17
C ASN A 451 5.64 5.69 17.57
N GLN A 452 5.08 4.54 17.93
CA GLN A 452 5.14 3.99 19.28
C GLN A 452 5.62 2.53 19.29
N ALA A 453 6.62 2.22 20.12
CA ALA A 453 7.03 0.87 20.47
C ALA A 453 6.90 0.65 21.98
N VAL A 454 6.47 -0.56 22.40
CA VAL A 454 6.55 -0.98 23.81
C VAL A 454 7.99 -1.34 24.18
N GLY A 455 8.71 -1.98 23.25
CA GLY A 455 10.13 -2.21 23.34
C GLY A 455 10.91 -1.02 22.81
N LYS A 456 11.72 -1.27 21.79
CA LYS A 456 12.81 -0.40 21.31
C LYS A 456 12.52 0.28 19.99
N GLY A 457 13.20 1.39 19.70
CA GLY A 457 13.08 2.08 18.41
C GLY A 457 11.66 2.56 18.08
N GLY A 458 11.17 3.60 18.76
CA GLY A 458 9.80 4.10 18.55
C GLY A 458 9.53 4.48 17.10
N GLY A 459 10.46 5.21 16.49
CA GLY A 459 10.48 5.49 15.06
C GLY A 459 11.05 4.32 14.27
N ILE A 460 12.35 4.04 14.45
CA ILE A 460 13.08 3.00 13.71
C ILE A 460 13.93 2.18 14.67
N LEU A 461 13.92 0.85 14.51
CA LEU A 461 14.92 -0.07 15.04
C LEU A 461 15.56 -0.87 13.91
N THR A 462 16.89 -0.93 13.87
CA THR A 462 17.62 -1.91 13.05
C THR A 462 18.53 -2.80 13.89
N ILE A 463 18.60 -4.09 13.55
CA ILE A 463 19.35 -5.12 14.29
C ILE A 463 20.23 -5.89 13.31
N GLY A 464 21.55 -5.74 13.37
CA GLY A 464 22.49 -6.48 12.50
C GLY A 464 22.49 -6.07 11.03
N GLY A 465 21.60 -5.17 10.61
CA GLY A 465 21.52 -4.60 9.27
C GLY A 465 21.73 -3.09 9.29
N GLY A 466 22.49 -2.59 8.31
CA GLY A 466 22.90 -1.18 8.26
C GLY A 466 21.74 -0.22 8.07
N MET A 467 21.88 0.99 8.61
CA MET A 467 20.91 2.07 8.46
C MET A 467 21.56 3.28 7.78
N SER A 468 20.85 3.90 6.84
CA SER A 468 21.18 5.23 6.33
C SER A 468 19.97 6.16 6.35
N SER A 469 20.15 7.41 6.75
CA SER A 469 19.13 8.45 6.64
C SER A 469 19.73 9.78 6.19
N GLU A 470 19.09 10.44 5.22
CA GLU A 470 19.44 11.79 4.77
C GLU A 470 18.21 12.70 4.67
N GLN A 471 18.31 13.95 5.13
CA GLN A 471 17.24 14.97 5.01
C GLN A 471 15.87 14.52 5.57
N CYS A 472 15.90 13.72 6.64
CA CYS A 472 14.72 13.20 7.31
C CYS A 472 14.36 14.00 8.56
N ILE A 473 13.08 14.02 8.90
CA ILE A 473 12.54 14.59 10.14
C ILE A 473 12.08 13.44 11.05
N PHE A 474 12.54 13.43 12.29
CA PHE A 474 12.10 12.52 13.32
C PHE A 474 11.45 13.28 14.48
N GLU A 475 10.14 13.10 14.67
CA GLU A 475 9.39 13.89 15.66
C GLU A 475 8.50 13.04 16.57
N GLY A 476 8.55 13.27 17.88
CA GLY A 476 7.55 12.73 18.82
C GLY A 476 7.42 11.20 18.88
N ASN A 477 8.39 10.44 18.38
CA ASN A 477 8.40 8.98 18.45
C ASN A 477 8.73 8.49 19.87
N VAL A 478 8.12 7.39 20.29
CA VAL A 478 8.15 6.89 21.68
C VAL A 478 8.51 5.40 21.70
N ALA A 479 9.49 5.04 22.54
CA ALA A 479 9.85 3.66 22.90
C ALA A 479 9.65 3.47 24.42
N GLY A 480 9.55 2.22 24.87
CA GLY A 480 9.49 1.87 26.29
C GLY A 480 10.83 1.39 26.89
N ASP A 481 11.80 1.03 26.04
CA ASP A 481 13.22 0.91 26.35
C ASP A 481 14.05 1.37 25.13
N GLY A 482 15.15 2.12 25.27
CA GLY A 482 15.99 2.54 24.14
C GLY A 482 15.46 3.67 23.21
N GLY A 483 16.03 3.77 22.01
CA GLY A 483 15.95 4.93 21.10
C GLY A 483 14.53 5.35 20.70
N GLY A 484 14.04 6.48 21.19
CA GLY A 484 12.69 6.96 20.84
C GLY A 484 12.52 7.24 19.35
N ALA A 485 13.49 7.89 18.70
CA ALA A 485 13.46 8.16 17.26
C ALA A 485 14.14 7.07 16.44
N VAL A 486 15.40 6.74 16.76
CA VAL A 486 16.22 5.78 16.02
C VAL A 486 17.03 4.95 16.99
N GLU A 487 17.01 3.64 16.80
CA GLU A 487 17.91 2.69 17.45
C GLU A 487 18.58 1.78 16.44
N VAL A 488 19.88 1.60 16.57
CA VAL A 488 20.69 0.71 15.71
C VAL A 488 21.53 -0.20 16.59
N TYR A 489 21.31 -1.51 16.45
CA TYR A 489 21.94 -2.55 17.25
C TYR A 489 22.86 -3.41 16.38
N ASN A 490 24.14 -3.54 16.77
CA ASN A 490 25.13 -4.39 16.08
C ASN A 490 25.23 -4.13 14.56
N ALA A 491 25.10 -2.89 14.12
CA ALA A 491 25.18 -2.51 12.71
C ALA A 491 25.72 -1.09 12.52
N GLU A 492 26.13 -0.77 11.29
CA GLU A 492 26.56 0.57 10.91
C GLU A 492 25.35 1.49 10.71
N ALA A 493 25.47 2.74 11.17
CA ALA A 493 24.48 3.79 10.96
C ALA A 493 25.11 5.01 10.29
N ILE A 494 24.49 5.52 9.23
CA ILE A 494 24.91 6.71 8.49
C ILE A 494 23.77 7.73 8.52
N ILE A 495 23.91 8.78 9.33
CA ILE A 495 22.85 9.78 9.57
C ILE A 495 23.35 11.14 9.09
N ARG A 496 22.69 11.75 8.10
CA ARG A 496 23.11 13.01 7.48
C ARG A 496 21.98 14.03 7.37
N LYS A 497 22.21 15.29 7.70
CA LYS A 497 21.23 16.38 7.46
C LYS A 497 19.81 16.11 8.02
N ASN A 498 19.70 15.31 9.07
CA ASN A 498 18.40 14.98 9.65
C ASN A 498 18.06 15.96 10.77
N THR A 499 16.77 16.16 10.99
CA THR A 499 16.23 16.95 12.10
C THR A 499 15.54 16.03 13.10
N PHE A 500 15.93 16.11 14.36
CA PHE A 500 15.30 15.37 15.46
C PHE A 500 14.60 16.35 16.41
N ALA A 501 13.27 16.37 16.38
CA ALA A 501 12.42 17.23 17.22
C ALA A 501 11.69 16.39 18.28
N ILE A 502 12.25 16.28 19.49
CA ILE A 502 11.81 15.25 20.42
C ILE A 502 10.78 15.81 21.43
N GLY A 503 9.53 15.37 21.29
CA GLY A 503 8.42 15.78 22.16
C GLY A 503 8.48 15.27 23.60
N THR A 504 7.63 15.86 24.46
CA THR A 504 7.54 15.62 25.91
C THR A 504 6.73 14.35 26.22
N ASN A 505 7.37 13.24 26.65
CA ASN A 505 6.82 12.24 27.59
C ASN A 505 7.86 11.15 28.01
N THR A 506 7.79 10.82 29.32
CA THR A 506 8.47 9.81 30.19
C THR A 506 10.01 9.76 30.33
N PRO A 507 10.55 9.43 31.54
CA PRO A 507 11.82 9.98 32.05
C PRO A 507 13.09 9.15 31.79
N THR A 508 13.06 8.08 30.96
CA THR A 508 14.16 7.11 30.95
C THR A 508 15.09 7.10 29.74
N GLU A 509 14.70 7.48 28.52
CA GLU A 509 15.41 6.95 27.34
C GLU A 509 15.94 7.92 26.29
N LEU A 510 16.94 7.41 25.58
CA LEU A 510 17.80 8.03 24.60
C LEU A 510 17.01 8.40 23.34
N ALA A 511 17.27 9.57 22.74
CA ALA A 511 16.60 9.95 21.50
C ALA A 511 17.15 9.19 20.28
N ILE A 512 18.46 9.00 20.28
CA ILE A 512 19.21 8.19 19.34
C ILE A 512 20.06 7.26 20.19
N ASP A 513 19.95 5.96 19.96
CA ASP A 513 20.80 4.94 20.59
C ASP A 513 21.50 4.13 19.50
N LEU A 514 22.81 4.34 19.37
CA LEU A 514 23.66 3.57 18.48
C LEU A 514 24.56 2.75 19.40
N THR A 515 24.20 1.49 19.64
CA THR A 515 25.04 0.54 20.37
C THR A 515 25.76 -0.35 19.35
N PRO A 516 26.95 0.04 18.87
CA PRO A 516 27.71 -0.77 17.94
C PRO A 516 28.33 -2.02 18.61
N SER A 517 28.56 -3.04 17.79
CA SER A 517 29.67 -3.99 18.01
C SER A 517 30.97 -3.53 17.32
N ASP A 518 30.90 -2.52 16.44
CA ASP A 518 32.00 -2.01 15.61
C ASP A 518 31.92 -0.47 15.42
N ASP A 519 33.03 0.24 15.68
CA ASP A 519 33.24 1.71 15.82
C ASP A 519 32.87 2.63 14.60
N ASN A 520 31.97 2.23 13.68
CA ASN A 520 31.79 2.89 12.38
C ASN A 520 30.51 3.75 12.22
N ALA A 521 29.64 3.85 13.21
CA ALA A 521 28.47 4.71 13.12
C ALA A 521 28.89 6.18 12.93
N THR A 522 28.27 6.92 12.00
CA THR A 522 28.61 8.32 11.67
C THR A 522 27.37 9.21 11.64
N ILE A 523 27.40 10.34 12.36
CA ILE A 523 26.39 11.42 12.29
C ILE A 523 27.05 12.70 11.75
N ASN A 524 26.52 13.24 10.64
CA ASN A 524 27.07 14.43 9.98
C ASN A 524 25.99 15.47 9.69
N SER A 525 26.27 16.74 9.97
CA SER A 525 25.43 17.89 9.60
C SER A 525 23.96 17.76 10.00
N SER A 526 23.67 17.02 11.08
CA SER A 526 22.32 16.78 11.59
C SER A 526 22.02 17.69 12.78
N THR A 527 20.76 18.06 12.94
CA THR A 527 20.25 18.93 14.00
C THR A 527 19.47 18.10 15.00
N VAL A 528 19.82 18.21 16.28
CA VAL A 528 19.04 17.62 17.38
C VAL A 528 18.52 18.74 18.27
N GLU A 529 17.20 18.86 18.34
CA GLU A 529 16.52 19.80 19.23
C GLU A 529 16.06 19.05 20.50
N PHE A 530 16.64 19.42 21.64
CA PHE A 530 16.34 18.78 22.91
C PHE A 530 15.31 19.57 23.71
N ASN A 531 14.34 18.85 24.27
CA ASN A 531 13.46 19.34 25.32
C ASN A 531 13.45 18.36 26.51
N SER A 532 14.63 18.15 27.14
CA SER A 532 14.89 17.33 28.36
C SER A 532 15.45 15.89 28.17
N LYS A 533 16.33 15.60 27.19
CA LYS A 533 16.74 14.19 26.89
C LYS A 533 18.25 13.96 26.63
N ARG A 534 18.63 12.66 26.63
CA ARG A 534 20.00 12.14 26.46
C ARG A 534 20.23 11.62 25.03
N VAL A 535 21.42 11.84 24.47
CA VAL A 535 21.97 11.10 23.31
C VAL A 535 23.17 10.29 23.80
N LEU A 536 23.23 9.01 23.43
CA LEU A 536 24.35 8.11 23.69
C LEU A 536 24.90 7.71 22.34
N TYR A 537 26.19 7.96 22.15
CA TYR A 537 26.85 7.73 20.88
C TYR A 537 28.28 7.23 21.12
N ASP A 538 28.64 6.13 20.48
CA ASP A 538 29.93 5.43 20.61
C ASP A 538 30.61 5.26 19.23
N GLY A 539 30.88 6.38 18.52
CA GLY A 539 31.39 6.37 17.14
C GLY A 539 32.17 7.64 16.72
N THR A 540 32.27 7.91 15.41
CA THR A 540 32.91 9.15 14.90
C THR A 540 31.89 10.24 14.51
N VAL A 541 31.75 11.31 15.31
CA VAL A 541 30.88 12.47 14.99
C VAL A 541 31.68 13.56 14.26
N ASN A 542 31.53 13.76 12.95
CA ASN A 542 32.28 14.87 12.30
C ASN A 542 31.65 16.24 12.58
N THR A 543 30.32 16.38 12.62
CA THR A 543 29.62 17.62 13.00
C THR A 543 28.21 17.30 13.49
N LEU A 544 27.91 17.60 14.76
CA LEU A 544 26.58 17.49 15.38
C LEU A 544 26.17 18.84 15.98
N ALA A 545 25.02 19.38 15.55
CA ALA A 545 24.45 20.60 16.10
C ALA A 545 23.39 20.27 17.16
N ILE A 546 23.56 20.83 18.36
CA ILE A 546 22.68 20.62 19.52
C ILE A 546 21.99 21.94 19.87
N LEU A 547 20.65 21.96 19.85
CA LEU A 547 19.83 23.14 20.17
C LEU A 547 18.97 22.88 21.42
N GLY A 548 18.81 23.90 22.29
CA GLY A 548 17.74 23.92 23.30
C GLY A 548 18.04 23.33 24.70
N LEU A 549 19.27 23.44 25.22
CA LEU A 549 19.62 22.86 26.53
C LEU A 549 18.81 23.41 27.72
N ASN A 550 18.27 22.52 28.54
CA ASN A 550 17.77 22.77 29.90
C ASN A 550 18.78 22.23 30.94
N GLY A 551 18.79 22.80 32.16
CA GLY A 551 19.82 22.54 33.18
C GLY A 551 19.98 21.10 33.71
N ASN A 552 19.23 20.13 33.20
CA ASN A 552 19.29 18.70 33.58
C ASN A 552 19.68 17.77 32.41
N ASP A 553 20.04 18.30 31.24
CA ASP A 553 20.40 17.47 30.08
C ASP A 553 21.79 16.83 30.28
N GLN A 554 21.88 15.52 30.03
CA GLN A 554 23.15 14.76 30.04
C GLN A 554 23.49 14.34 28.61
N PHE A 555 24.74 14.58 28.20
CA PHE A 555 25.23 14.31 26.86
C PHE A 555 26.48 13.45 26.95
N ASN A 556 26.46 12.24 26.36
CA ASN A 556 27.62 11.36 26.35
C ASN A 556 27.95 11.00 24.89
N VAL A 557 29.05 11.55 24.39
CA VAL A 557 29.65 11.20 23.11
C VAL A 557 30.99 10.59 23.43
N ASP A 558 31.20 9.31 23.11
CA ASP A 558 32.54 8.73 23.11
C ASP A 558 33.29 9.29 21.89
N PRO A 559 34.28 10.17 22.07
CA PRO A 559 34.78 10.95 20.96
C PRO A 559 35.96 10.26 20.27
N SER A 560 35.77 9.94 18.99
CA SER A 560 36.88 9.78 18.04
C SER A 560 37.71 11.09 17.93
N PRO A 561 39.04 11.02 17.67
CA PRO A 561 39.95 12.19 17.63
C PRO A 561 39.56 13.33 16.68
N ASP A 562 38.69 13.06 15.69
CA ASP A 562 38.25 14.00 14.66
C ASP A 562 36.87 14.63 14.95
N THR A 563 36.35 14.47 16.18
CA THR A 563 34.99 14.88 16.52
C THR A 563 34.81 16.40 16.68
N SER A 564 33.83 17.00 15.99
CA SER A 564 33.39 18.38 16.25
C SER A 564 31.94 18.44 16.72
N ILE A 565 31.71 19.02 17.90
CA ILE A 565 30.39 19.17 18.52
C ILE A 565 30.09 20.66 18.59
N LEU A 566 28.97 21.09 17.98
CA LEU A 566 28.50 22.47 18.00
C LEU A 566 27.27 22.58 18.89
N ILE A 567 27.44 23.13 20.09
CA ILE A 567 26.35 23.40 21.03
C ILE A 567 25.89 24.85 20.83
N ARG A 568 24.61 25.07 20.54
CA ARG A 568 24.00 26.41 20.53
C ARG A 568 22.78 26.41 21.44
N GLY A 569 22.71 27.36 22.36
CA GLY A 569 21.59 27.49 23.27
C GLY A 569 21.35 28.93 23.63
N ASP A 570 20.08 29.33 23.61
CA ASP A 570 19.60 30.66 24.00
C ASP A 570 19.08 30.69 25.46
N SER A 571 19.08 29.54 26.14
CA SER A 571 18.61 29.38 27.52
C SER A 571 19.76 29.52 28.53
N PRO A 572 19.67 30.40 29.54
CA PRO A 572 20.64 30.42 30.63
C PRO A 572 20.58 29.09 31.40
N VAL A 573 21.72 28.41 31.54
CA VAL A 573 21.86 27.26 32.45
C VAL A 573 21.76 27.81 33.89
N VAL A 574 20.55 27.85 34.42
CA VAL A 574 20.32 28.32 35.79
C VAL A 574 20.65 27.16 36.74
N GLY A 575 21.82 27.23 37.38
CA GLY A 575 22.13 26.37 38.51
C GLY A 575 21.03 26.51 39.57
N ASN A 576 20.32 25.42 39.84
CA ASN A 576 19.30 25.38 40.89
C ASN A 576 20.00 25.61 42.25
N PRO A 577 19.67 26.67 43.01
CA PRO A 577 20.34 26.97 44.27
C PRO A 577 19.85 25.99 45.35
N GLY A 578 20.40 24.77 45.35
CA GLY A 578 20.06 23.74 46.34
C GLY A 578 20.59 22.34 46.07
N VAL A 579 21.17 22.06 44.90
CA VAL A 579 21.70 20.72 44.57
C VAL A 579 23.22 20.68 44.80
N PRO A 580 23.79 19.64 45.45
CA PRO A 580 25.23 19.53 45.69
C PRO A 580 26.04 19.64 44.38
N PRO A 581 27.30 20.13 44.42
CA PRO A 581 28.16 20.22 43.26
C PRO A 581 28.44 18.82 42.70
N GLY A 582 27.71 18.45 41.65
CA GLY A 582 27.74 17.11 41.04
C GLY A 582 26.85 16.98 39.81
N ASP A 583 25.71 17.68 39.76
CA ASP A 583 24.79 17.64 38.61
C ASP A 583 24.97 18.87 37.70
N GLY A 584 26.16 18.99 37.11
CA GLY A 584 26.39 19.88 35.97
C GLY A 584 26.29 19.12 34.65
N LEU A 585 26.13 19.83 33.53
CA LEU A 585 26.30 19.28 32.18
C LEU A 585 27.63 18.52 32.11
N ASN A 586 27.57 17.20 32.14
CA ASN A 586 28.76 16.34 32.17
C ASN A 586 29.18 16.08 30.73
N LEU A 587 30.01 16.96 30.18
CA LEU A 587 30.67 16.75 28.89
C LEU A 587 31.95 15.95 29.15
N ASP A 588 31.93 14.63 28.91
CA ASP A 588 33.17 13.85 28.88
C ASP A 588 33.90 14.12 27.56
N LEU A 589 35.00 14.85 27.64
CA LEU A 589 35.84 15.24 26.49
C LEU A 589 37.24 14.63 26.59
N THR A 590 37.44 13.64 27.47
CA THR A 590 38.76 13.16 27.88
C THR A 590 39.55 12.42 26.79
N GLY A 591 38.92 12.10 25.65
CA GLY A 591 39.55 11.51 24.45
C GLY A 591 39.97 12.48 23.34
N LEU A 592 39.63 13.77 23.42
CA LEU A 592 39.85 14.71 22.32
C LEU A 592 41.27 15.31 22.30
N THR A 593 41.96 15.23 21.16
CA THR A 593 43.30 15.83 20.97
C THR A 593 43.28 17.15 20.17
N LYS A 594 42.12 17.51 19.60
CA LYS A 594 41.84 18.79 18.92
C LYS A 594 40.43 19.25 19.29
N THR A 595 40.30 20.00 20.38
CA THR A 595 39.01 20.58 20.77
C THR A 595 39.04 22.08 20.52
N SER A 596 38.14 22.59 19.68
CA SER A 596 37.79 24.02 19.62
C SER A 596 36.34 24.18 20.06
N TYR A 597 36.10 24.88 21.17
CA TYR A 597 34.76 25.24 21.63
C TYR A 597 34.49 26.73 21.35
N THR A 598 33.23 27.11 21.22
CA THR A 598 32.83 28.52 21.11
C THR A 598 31.63 28.76 22.02
N GLN A 599 31.77 29.70 22.97
CA GLN A 599 30.72 30.02 23.95
C GLN A 599 29.83 31.16 23.45
N GLY A 600 28.51 30.96 23.50
CA GLY A 600 27.47 32.01 23.45
C GLY A 600 27.18 32.59 24.83
N SER A 601 26.83 33.87 24.89
CA SER A 601 26.89 34.75 26.06
C SER A 601 25.87 34.50 27.20
N SER A 602 26.34 34.54 28.44
CA SER A 602 25.95 35.54 29.46
C SER A 602 26.77 35.34 30.74
N ALA A 603 27.12 36.44 31.40
CA ALA A 603 28.15 36.51 32.43
C ALA A 603 27.75 35.79 33.73
N GLY A 604 28.30 34.60 33.94
CA GLY A 604 28.39 33.93 35.22
C GLY A 604 29.72 33.19 35.30
N ASN A 605 30.52 33.46 36.35
CA ASN A 605 31.77 32.73 36.58
C ASN A 605 31.45 31.24 36.85
N GLY A 606 31.79 30.37 35.90
CA GLY A 606 31.80 28.92 36.07
C GLY A 606 33.23 28.39 35.94
N THR A 607 33.62 27.48 36.83
CA THR A 607 34.85 26.68 36.71
C THR A 607 34.55 25.36 36.02
N PHE A 608 35.21 25.06 34.90
CA PHE A 608 35.34 23.68 34.41
C PHE A 608 36.54 23.04 35.12
N SER A 609 36.32 21.90 35.77
CA SER A 609 37.39 21.12 36.40
C SER A 609 37.78 19.98 35.48
N PHE A 610 39.00 20.03 34.96
CA PHE A 610 39.67 18.85 34.41
C PHE A 610 40.67 18.34 35.45
N GLY A 611 40.50 17.09 35.90
CA GLY A 611 41.59 16.27 36.43
C GLY A 611 42.59 16.89 37.41
N GLY A 612 42.20 17.85 38.25
CA GLY A 612 42.99 18.31 39.40
C GLY A 612 43.94 19.50 39.21
N ASP A 613 44.19 20.03 38.00
CA ASP A 613 45.06 21.20 37.81
C ASP A 613 44.38 22.31 36.99
N ALA A 614 44.18 23.47 37.62
CA ALA A 614 43.53 24.64 37.03
C ALA A 614 44.54 25.50 36.24
N MET A 615 44.26 25.78 34.96
CA MET A 615 44.96 26.82 34.20
C MET A 615 44.01 28.00 33.90
N PRO A 616 44.43 29.26 34.14
CA PRO A 616 43.63 30.42 33.78
C PRO A 616 43.79 30.74 32.29
N VAL A 617 42.68 31.03 31.61
CA VAL A 617 42.68 31.47 30.21
C VAL A 617 41.98 32.82 30.11
N SER A 618 42.54 33.75 29.33
CA SER A 618 42.04 35.10 29.11
C SER A 618 41.45 35.26 27.71
N PHE A 619 40.33 36.00 27.62
CA PHE A 619 39.41 36.01 26.48
C PHE A 619 39.63 37.17 25.48
N MET A 620 39.38 36.91 24.19
CA MET A 620 39.03 37.93 23.19
C MET A 620 37.73 37.50 22.47
N SER A 621 36.92 38.50 22.15
CA SER A 621 35.52 38.46 21.69
C SER A 621 35.31 38.09 20.22
N ILE A 622 34.09 37.61 19.88
CA ILE A 622 33.30 38.03 18.70
C ILE A 622 31.81 38.13 19.09
N GLU A 623 31.17 39.22 18.66
CA GLU A 623 29.73 39.54 18.76
C GLU A 623 28.91 38.85 17.65
N SER A 624 27.60 38.71 17.88
CA SER A 624 26.58 38.48 16.85
C SER A 624 26.81 39.39 15.63
N ALA A 625 26.82 38.82 14.43
CA ALA A 625 26.83 39.60 13.21
C ALA A 625 25.84 38.98 12.21
N THR A 626 24.69 39.62 12.03
CA THR A 626 24.27 39.97 10.67
C THR A 626 25.49 40.55 9.95
N VAL A 627 25.87 40.04 8.77
CA VAL A 627 26.90 40.70 7.95
C VAL A 627 26.33 42.07 7.56
N PRO A 628 26.86 43.20 8.05
CA PRO A 628 26.25 44.50 7.78
C PRO A 628 26.31 44.78 6.27
N GLY A 629 25.15 44.84 5.63
CA GLY A 629 25.02 45.15 4.20
C GLY A 629 24.82 43.97 3.25
N VAL A 630 24.49 42.78 3.76
CA VAL A 630 24.07 41.63 2.92
C VAL A 630 22.61 41.34 3.23
N TYR A 631 21.77 41.36 2.20
CA TYR A 631 20.33 41.15 2.28
C TYR A 631 19.91 40.18 1.18
N ASP A 632 18.90 39.39 1.47
CA ASP A 632 18.10 38.61 0.50
C ASP A 632 16.92 39.51 0.13
N PHE A 633 16.84 39.87 -1.16
CA PHE A 633 15.79 40.67 -1.79
C PHE A 633 14.95 39.77 -2.69
N GLY A 634 13.62 39.91 -2.62
CA GLY A 634 12.76 39.12 -3.49
C GLY A 634 12.78 39.55 -4.97
N ASP A 635 12.09 38.74 -5.78
CA ASP A 635 12.10 38.87 -7.25
C ASP A 635 10.78 39.29 -7.91
N ALA A 636 9.79 39.66 -7.09
CA ALA A 636 8.50 40.14 -7.58
C ALA A 636 8.65 41.34 -8.54
N PRO A 637 7.74 41.52 -9.52
CA PRO A 637 7.77 42.67 -10.42
C PRO A 637 7.93 44.00 -9.68
N ASP A 638 8.71 44.94 -10.20
CA ASP A 638 9.00 46.22 -9.49
C ASP A 638 7.77 47.10 -9.22
N SER A 639 6.58 46.75 -9.75
CA SER A 639 5.31 47.30 -9.27
C SER A 639 5.08 47.10 -7.77
N TYR A 640 5.75 46.11 -7.16
CA TYR A 640 5.78 45.84 -5.72
C TYR A 640 6.93 46.55 -4.98
N GLN A 641 7.62 47.48 -5.65
CA GLN A 641 8.73 48.27 -5.09
C GLN A 641 9.91 47.40 -4.65
N THR A 642 10.17 46.30 -5.34
CA THR A 642 11.12 45.25 -4.98
C THR A 642 12.58 45.73 -4.93
N LEU A 643 12.93 46.79 -5.67
CA LEU A 643 14.29 47.34 -5.68
C LEU A 643 14.66 48.09 -4.39
N ALA A 644 15.94 48.06 -4.03
CA ALA A 644 16.57 48.76 -2.92
C ALA A 644 16.35 50.28 -2.97
N ALA A 645 16.32 50.86 -4.18
CA ALA A 645 16.01 52.28 -4.39
C ALA A 645 14.60 52.67 -3.89
N SER A 646 13.68 51.70 -3.84
CA SER A 646 12.31 51.83 -3.34
C SER A 646 12.16 51.32 -1.90
N ASN A 647 13.28 50.96 -1.23
CA ASN A 647 13.30 50.26 0.05
C ASN A 647 12.48 48.96 0.00
N GLY A 648 12.67 48.17 -1.06
CA GLY A 648 11.94 46.94 -1.30
C GLY A 648 12.08 45.88 -0.21
N PRO A 649 11.13 44.92 -0.18
CA PRO A 649 11.13 43.81 0.77
C PRO A 649 12.44 43.05 0.68
N ARG A 650 13.09 42.92 1.83
CA ARG A 650 14.33 42.18 1.98
C ARG A 650 14.48 41.75 3.43
N HIS A 651 15.20 40.68 3.68
CA HIS A 651 15.60 40.30 5.03
C HIS A 651 17.11 40.20 5.15
N GLY A 652 17.62 40.30 6.37
CA GLY A 652 19.06 40.24 6.60
C GLY A 652 19.52 38.81 6.43
N PHE A 653 20.49 38.57 5.54
CA PHE A 653 21.01 37.23 5.29
C PHE A 653 21.53 36.61 6.59
N ASN A 654 20.85 35.55 7.03
CA ASN A 654 21.21 34.77 8.19
C ASN A 654 21.08 33.28 7.84
N PRO A 655 22.21 32.55 7.66
CA PRO A 655 22.17 31.13 7.30
C PRO A 655 21.58 30.23 8.39
N LEU A 656 21.15 30.81 9.52
CA LEU A 656 20.53 30.16 10.67
C LEU A 656 19.20 30.83 11.07
N GLY A 657 18.73 31.81 10.30
CA GLY A 657 17.49 32.55 10.52
C GLY A 657 16.31 31.88 9.85
N PRO A 658 15.07 32.31 10.12
CA PRO A 658 13.89 31.78 9.45
C PRO A 658 13.97 31.99 7.93
N ILE A 659 13.68 30.94 7.17
CA ILE A 659 13.71 30.94 5.70
C ILE A 659 12.31 30.63 5.17
N LEU A 660 11.91 31.24 4.06
CA LEU A 660 10.63 31.01 3.39
C LEU A 660 10.90 30.23 2.11
N GLY A 661 11.09 28.91 2.25
CA GLY A 661 11.58 28.08 1.16
C GLY A 661 12.56 27.02 1.63
N SER A 662 13.22 26.37 0.68
CA SER A 662 14.22 25.32 0.92
C SER A 662 15.66 25.87 1.06
N HIS A 663 15.92 27.07 0.55
CA HIS A 663 17.24 27.73 0.54
C HIS A 663 17.15 29.21 0.95
N THR A 664 18.29 29.89 0.99
CA THR A 664 18.42 31.35 1.19
C THR A 664 19.74 31.78 0.58
N ASP A 665 19.73 32.82 -0.24
CA ASP A 665 20.93 33.40 -0.82
C ASP A 665 21.01 34.93 -0.62
N TYR A 666 21.78 35.66 -1.44
CA TYR A 666 21.95 37.10 -1.25
C TYR A 666 22.27 37.84 -2.54
N GLU A 667 21.59 38.96 -2.75
CA GLU A 667 21.75 39.84 -3.91
C GLU A 667 22.16 41.24 -3.46
N ALA A 668 22.71 42.00 -4.41
CA ALA A 668 23.00 43.41 -4.16
C ALA A 668 21.73 44.29 -4.22
N ASP A 669 20.69 43.83 -4.91
CA ASP A 669 19.40 44.49 -5.18
C ASP A 669 18.41 43.43 -5.71
N GLY A 670 17.10 43.64 -5.60
CA GLY A 670 16.10 42.66 -6.06
C GLY A 670 16.15 42.38 -7.56
N GLN A 671 15.76 41.18 -8.00
CA GLN A 671 15.79 40.76 -9.42
C GLN A 671 14.36 40.68 -10.01
N PRO A 672 13.68 41.82 -10.24
CA PRO A 672 12.27 41.80 -10.65
C PRO A 672 12.06 41.14 -12.02
N THR A 673 11.33 40.03 -12.05
CA THR A 673 10.80 39.43 -13.29
C THR A 673 9.27 39.41 -13.27
N THR A 674 8.65 38.98 -14.38
CA THR A 674 7.19 38.82 -14.44
C THR A 674 6.70 37.63 -13.60
N ASN A 675 7.55 36.62 -13.39
CA ASN A 675 7.18 35.41 -12.67
C ASN A 675 7.77 35.33 -11.26
N ALA A 676 8.57 36.32 -10.83
CA ALA A 676 9.37 36.27 -9.61
C ALA A 676 10.36 35.10 -9.59
N ASP A 677 11.21 35.04 -10.62
CA ASP A 677 12.17 33.98 -10.92
C ASP A 677 13.50 34.56 -11.45
N GLY A 678 13.94 35.69 -10.92
CA GLY A 678 15.02 36.49 -11.52
C GLY A 678 16.41 35.94 -11.26
N ASP A 679 16.67 35.57 -10.02
CA ASP A 679 17.86 34.91 -9.49
C ASP A 679 18.18 33.56 -10.20
N ASN A 680 17.12 32.83 -10.58
CA ASN A 680 17.08 31.57 -11.31
C ASN A 680 17.74 31.64 -12.70
N VAL A 681 17.87 32.86 -13.25
CA VAL A 681 18.43 33.09 -14.59
C VAL A 681 19.87 33.64 -14.54
N THR A 682 20.31 34.15 -13.38
CA THR A 682 21.66 34.75 -13.18
C THR A 682 22.70 33.80 -12.60
N GLY A 683 22.28 32.61 -12.14
CA GLY A 683 23.17 31.49 -11.79
C GLY A 683 23.29 31.19 -10.29
N ASP A 684 22.38 31.74 -9.48
CA ASP A 684 22.23 31.47 -8.05
C ASP A 684 21.08 30.46 -7.81
N VAL A 685 20.68 30.16 -6.56
CA VAL A 685 19.82 29.00 -6.22
C VAL A 685 18.43 29.46 -5.80
N ASP A 686 17.38 29.02 -6.52
CA ASP A 686 15.96 29.31 -6.23
C ASP A 686 15.62 29.24 -4.73
N ASP A 687 15.34 30.39 -4.12
CA ASP A 687 15.03 30.50 -2.68
C ASP A 687 13.66 31.14 -2.37
N GLU A 688 12.92 31.58 -3.39
CA GLU A 688 11.50 31.99 -3.28
C GLU A 688 10.50 30.87 -3.60
N ASP A 689 10.88 29.61 -3.37
CA ASP A 689 10.06 28.41 -3.52
C ASP A 689 9.10 28.16 -2.33
N GLY A 690 9.13 29.01 -1.30
CA GLY A 690 8.37 28.85 -0.07
C GLY A 690 6.87 29.11 -0.16
N VAL A 691 6.34 29.54 -1.30
CA VAL A 691 4.90 29.80 -1.46
C VAL A 691 4.39 29.21 -2.78
N ALA A 692 3.64 28.11 -2.69
CA ALA A 692 2.99 27.50 -3.84
C ALA A 692 1.61 28.14 -4.09
N ILE A 693 1.47 28.80 -5.25
CA ILE A 693 0.22 29.45 -5.67
C ILE A 693 -0.65 28.43 -6.42
N PRO A 694 -1.95 28.27 -6.08
CA PRO A 694 -2.84 27.37 -6.79
C PRO A 694 -3.04 27.81 -8.24
N PHE A 695 -3.16 26.83 -9.16
CA PHE A 695 -3.27 27.04 -10.62
C PHE A 695 -4.41 27.99 -11.05
N ALA A 696 -5.45 28.17 -10.22
CA ALA A 696 -6.50 29.16 -10.47
C ALA A 696 -7.10 29.69 -9.15
N ILE A 697 -7.26 31.02 -9.08
CA ILE A 697 -8.01 31.70 -8.02
C ILE A 697 -9.34 32.15 -8.61
N VAL A 698 -10.45 31.57 -8.15
CA VAL A 698 -11.80 31.83 -8.67
C VAL A 698 -12.61 32.64 -7.66
N THR A 699 -13.20 33.75 -8.10
CA THR A 699 -14.03 34.62 -7.25
C THR A 699 -15.17 33.82 -6.61
N GLY A 700 -15.22 33.83 -5.27
CA GLY A 700 -16.26 33.15 -4.49
C GLY A 700 -15.98 31.69 -4.14
N ALA A 701 -14.85 31.12 -4.58
CA ALA A 701 -14.36 29.82 -4.14
C ALA A 701 -13.25 29.97 -3.09
N THR A 702 -13.10 28.97 -2.22
CA THR A 702 -11.94 28.88 -1.31
C THR A 702 -10.70 28.48 -2.11
N ALA A 703 -9.62 29.25 -2.00
CA ALA A 703 -8.30 28.90 -2.51
C ALA A 703 -7.36 28.60 -1.34
N THR A 704 -6.55 27.56 -1.48
CA THR A 704 -5.53 27.16 -0.51
C THR A 704 -4.16 27.49 -1.09
N PHE A 705 -3.32 28.13 -0.29
CA PHE A 705 -1.92 28.44 -0.60
C PHE A 705 -1.07 27.62 0.35
N ASP A 706 -0.16 26.82 -0.20
CA ASP A 706 0.77 26.06 0.61
C ASP A 706 2.02 26.91 0.83
N VAL A 707 2.37 27.12 2.10
CA VAL A 707 3.50 27.95 2.52
C VAL A 707 4.46 27.05 3.25
N PHE A 708 5.67 26.95 2.72
CA PHE A 708 6.76 26.18 3.28
C PHE A 708 7.78 27.13 3.94
N SER A 709 8.15 26.82 5.17
CA SER A 709 9.22 27.51 5.89
C SER A 709 10.00 26.48 6.69
N ALA A 710 11.31 26.39 6.47
CA ALA A 710 12.15 25.34 7.07
C ALA A 710 12.45 25.56 8.57
N LEU A 711 12.17 26.76 9.10
CA LEU A 711 12.40 27.14 10.50
C LEU A 711 11.18 27.93 11.00
N GLY A 712 10.59 27.53 12.13
CA GLY A 712 9.37 28.18 12.65
C GLY A 712 9.50 29.70 12.80
N GLY A 713 8.43 30.44 12.50
CA GLY A 713 8.40 31.89 12.51
C GLY A 713 6.98 32.47 12.38
N VAL A 714 6.87 33.80 12.33
CA VAL A 714 5.63 34.50 11.99
C VAL A 714 5.70 34.87 10.52
N VAL A 715 4.74 34.41 9.72
CA VAL A 715 4.60 34.80 8.31
C VAL A 715 3.44 35.79 8.19
N GLU A 716 3.73 36.97 7.65
CA GLU A 716 2.74 38.02 7.38
C GLU A 716 2.54 38.14 5.87
N PHE A 717 1.32 37.87 5.39
CA PHE A 717 0.98 37.99 3.96
C PHE A 717 0.23 39.29 3.67
N TYR A 718 0.52 39.87 2.50
CA TYR A 718 -0.30 40.92 1.91
C TYR A 718 -0.86 40.44 0.58
N PHE A 719 -2.18 40.49 0.44
CA PHE A 719 -2.87 40.20 -0.82
C PHE A 719 -3.25 41.52 -1.48
N ASP A 720 -2.70 41.80 -2.64
CA ASP A 720 -3.12 42.91 -3.50
C ASP A 720 -4.12 42.38 -4.54
N PHE A 721 -5.37 42.84 -4.47
CA PHE A 721 -6.43 42.47 -5.41
C PHE A 721 -6.65 43.52 -6.52
N ASP A 722 -5.87 44.62 -6.51
CA ASP A 722 -6.07 45.78 -7.39
C ASP A 722 -5.09 45.84 -8.59
N GLN A 723 -4.38 44.74 -8.88
CA GLN A 723 -3.61 44.52 -10.12
C GLN A 723 -4.23 43.41 -10.98
#